data_AF-A0A958XE38-F1
#
_entry.id   AF-A0A958XE38-F1
#
_cell.length_a   1.000
_cell.length_b   1.000
_cell.length_c   1.000
_cell.angle_alpha   90.00
_cell.angle_beta   90.00
_cell.angle_gamma   90.00
#
_symmetry.space_group_name_H-M   'P 1'
#
loop_
_entity.id
_entity.type
_entity.pdbx_description
1 polymer ?
#
loop_
_entity_poly.entity_id
_entity_poly.type
_entity_poly.pdbx_seq_one_letter_code
_entity_poly.pdbx_strand_id
1 'polypeptide(L)'
;FPPGAELRLAHAAQQDDPVRFFASTSSMAPVVVGKIAIPVDSSLFFSILNPVDGVSMTYADLPAAFNQAEEVREKLVQRVQLETPDPFVNPVGGALAAAADAIYEAPSFLHGAVAWRMRLNGWRGAYVADPLGWHDRAKAHFKAYALSQLATPESGPVTPDTALNFARQRERLGTALFSSGYICRNPGGDFRAHHYDMNLVFIDQLLRHFRWTGDLDFVREMWPVLKRHLAWEKRCFDGDGDGLYDAYCSIWASDALEYSGGGVTHASAYNYLANKMAAQLAMLIGESPEPFRNEADKILTNINSKLWMPSPGGYAEFKEILGLQKQHPAAGLWTIYHAIDSEVSDAFQAYQALRYVDTRIPHIPVRAEGIPDGYFTLSTSNWMPYTWSVNNVALAEVLHTALAYWQAGRKEDAFHLWKSALLESMYLGASPGSFQQLSFYDAFRGELYRDFADPVGMAGRTLVEGLFGIRPDALNGVLRIQPGWPEEWPRASLTIADISILFERAGNSDRYTIIPSFTKPLKLQFRVRPGASEIRSIRVNGAAAQWQNVETSVGYPLIEIRAEAAPRYEIELEWGGDAIEIPRLPAVIPVNGTVDLAFHDSNLLEVYDPQQALSIESQNGNNLLAIATDREGYRTVFAKIKQGDLVWWAPLDFEIRPPVKLLPEQHQRPDGLAFRIQNNTDTALTIDILTDPGGLVLKSGVRLTAGSITDVITLRSPEFVCGSNRIYLRWGKGHLHAATVTNWDILGPDRASFEMLSLFRYFNERVANIFKQRYESPRARYPTVQMPLQGVGNWCYPLVEPVIDDTGLRKAAGDTGVMNMPQGIPFATPGPGDQPNVIFTSQWDNFPERADIPLSGKARHLYLLMAGSTNPMQSRFDNGIVEILYTDGSKSELSLVNPDSWWPIEQDYYFDGFAFACDHPVPPRVHLKTGLVTREFDDYVSIKGFSSRVIDGGAATVLDLPLDPEKELKRLTIRALANEVVIGLMGATLVR
;
A
#
# COMPACT_ATOMS: atom_id res chain seq x y z
N PHE A 1 -16.32 -37.13 -29.02
CA PHE A 1 -15.56 -38.00 -28.11
C PHE A 1 -14.94 -39.14 -28.89
N PRO A 2 -13.82 -39.72 -28.41
CA PRO A 2 -13.18 -40.85 -29.07
C PRO A 2 -14.10 -42.08 -29.18
N PRO A 3 -14.03 -42.83 -30.30
CA PRO A 3 -14.74 -44.09 -30.43
C PRO A 3 -14.37 -45.04 -29.29
N GLY A 4 -15.37 -45.63 -28.64
CA GLY A 4 -15.17 -46.54 -27.50
C GLY A 4 -15.03 -45.87 -26.13
N ALA A 5 -15.12 -44.53 -26.03
CA ALA A 5 -15.24 -43.85 -24.74
C ALA A 5 -16.60 -44.16 -24.08
N GLU A 6 -16.56 -44.59 -22.83
CA GLU A 6 -17.76 -44.76 -21.99
C GLU A 6 -18.11 -43.41 -21.36
N LEU A 7 -19.23 -42.80 -21.79
CA LEU A 7 -19.70 -41.51 -21.28
C LEU A 7 -20.92 -41.68 -20.39
N ARG A 8 -20.98 -40.91 -19.31
CA ARG A 8 -22.14 -40.87 -18.40
C ARG A 8 -22.22 -39.54 -17.65
N LEU A 9 -23.38 -39.28 -17.04
CA LEU A 9 -23.55 -38.18 -16.09
C LEU A 9 -23.15 -38.62 -14.68
N ALA A 10 -22.45 -37.74 -13.97
CA ALA A 10 -21.90 -37.97 -12.64
C ALA A 10 -22.15 -36.79 -11.68
N HIS A 11 -21.77 -36.98 -10.41
CA HIS A 11 -21.88 -35.98 -9.35
C HIS A 11 -20.57 -35.18 -9.25
N ALA A 12 -20.61 -33.88 -9.57
CA ALA A 12 -19.45 -32.98 -9.52
C ALA A 12 -18.67 -33.04 -8.20
N ALA A 13 -19.35 -33.15 -7.05
CA ALA A 13 -18.72 -33.19 -5.72
C ALA A 13 -17.94 -34.49 -5.42
N GLN A 14 -17.79 -35.39 -6.39
CA GLN A 14 -17.00 -36.61 -6.25
C GLN A 14 -15.70 -36.58 -7.07
N GLN A 15 -15.39 -35.46 -7.73
CA GLN A 15 -14.27 -35.29 -8.68
C GLN A 15 -12.87 -35.54 -8.10
N ASP A 16 -12.72 -35.51 -6.78
CA ASP A 16 -11.45 -35.68 -6.06
C ASP A 16 -10.89 -37.10 -6.18
N ASP A 17 -11.71 -38.07 -6.59
CA ASP A 17 -11.30 -39.44 -6.89
C ASP A 17 -11.89 -39.84 -8.26
N PRO A 18 -11.07 -40.01 -9.31
CA PRO A 18 -11.57 -40.34 -10.65
C PRO A 18 -12.40 -41.61 -10.74
N VAL A 19 -12.15 -42.62 -9.89
CA VAL A 19 -12.89 -43.88 -9.87
C VAL A 19 -14.25 -43.68 -9.22
N ARG A 20 -14.29 -43.02 -8.05
CA ARG A 20 -15.54 -42.66 -7.37
C ARG A 20 -16.37 -41.70 -8.21
N PHE A 21 -15.72 -40.73 -8.84
CA PHE A 21 -16.33 -39.75 -9.72
C PHE A 21 -17.01 -40.43 -10.91
N PHE A 22 -16.28 -41.31 -11.59
CA PHE A 22 -16.84 -42.11 -12.68
C PHE A 22 -17.95 -43.04 -12.21
N ALA A 23 -17.89 -43.59 -11.00
CA ALA A 23 -18.92 -44.48 -10.44
C ALA A 23 -20.17 -43.74 -9.90
N SER A 24 -20.10 -42.42 -9.70
CA SER A 24 -21.18 -41.60 -9.13
C SER A 24 -22.35 -41.35 -10.09
N THR A 25 -23.55 -41.15 -9.55
CA THR A 25 -24.75 -40.79 -10.32
C THR A 25 -24.95 -39.28 -10.35
N SER A 26 -25.52 -38.75 -11.44
CA SER A 26 -25.88 -37.33 -11.58
C SER A 26 -26.60 -36.75 -10.34
N SER A 27 -26.35 -35.48 -10.04
CA SER A 27 -26.96 -34.73 -8.93
C SER A 27 -27.43 -33.34 -9.40
N MET A 28 -27.60 -32.37 -8.47
CA MET A 28 -27.96 -30.99 -8.81
C MET A 28 -26.94 -30.27 -9.71
N ALA A 29 -25.66 -30.64 -9.64
CA ALA A 29 -24.61 -30.16 -10.54
C ALA A 29 -24.13 -31.33 -11.41
N PRO A 30 -24.88 -31.69 -12.47
CA PRO A 30 -24.52 -32.78 -13.35
C PRO A 30 -23.23 -32.44 -14.12
N VAL A 31 -22.35 -33.42 -14.24
CA VAL A 31 -21.13 -33.31 -15.05
C VAL A 31 -21.01 -34.52 -15.96
N VAL A 32 -20.50 -34.30 -17.17
CA VAL A 32 -20.20 -35.38 -18.12
C VAL A 32 -18.84 -35.95 -17.76
N VAL A 33 -18.79 -37.25 -17.46
CA VAL A 33 -17.55 -37.98 -17.24
C VAL A 33 -17.36 -39.04 -18.31
N GLY A 34 -16.10 -39.26 -18.68
CA GLY A 34 -15.72 -40.23 -19.69
C GLY A 34 -14.62 -41.15 -19.20
N LYS A 35 -14.69 -42.43 -19.56
CA LYS A 35 -13.61 -43.40 -19.37
C LYS A 35 -13.20 -43.97 -20.72
N ILE A 36 -11.90 -44.01 -20.96
CA ILE A 36 -11.33 -44.60 -22.17
C ILE A 36 -9.99 -45.25 -21.84
N ALA A 37 -9.68 -46.37 -22.50
CA ALA A 37 -8.33 -46.92 -22.51
C ALA A 37 -7.48 -46.07 -23.46
N ILE A 38 -6.36 -45.53 -22.99
CA ILE A 38 -5.43 -44.72 -23.81
C ILE A 38 -4.42 -45.68 -24.44
N PRO A 39 -4.47 -45.92 -25.77
CA PRO A 39 -3.45 -46.72 -26.45
C PRO A 39 -2.10 -46.00 -26.47
N VAL A 40 -1.01 -46.77 -26.35
CA VAL A 40 0.37 -46.26 -26.49
C VAL A 40 0.51 -45.60 -27.87
N ASP A 41 1.19 -44.44 -27.91
CA ASP A 41 1.48 -43.67 -29.13
C ASP A 41 0.26 -43.26 -29.97
N SER A 42 -0.90 -43.02 -29.33
CA SER A 42 -2.11 -42.58 -30.02
C SER A 42 -2.65 -41.25 -29.48
N SER A 43 -3.15 -40.41 -30.39
CA SER A 43 -3.86 -39.17 -30.04
C SER A 43 -5.36 -39.41 -29.99
N LEU A 44 -5.98 -39.00 -28.89
CA LEU A 44 -7.42 -39.05 -28.69
C LEU A 44 -7.97 -37.63 -28.69
N PHE A 45 -9.04 -37.39 -29.45
CA PHE A 45 -9.63 -36.06 -29.58
C PHE A 45 -11.03 -36.02 -28.97
N PHE A 46 -11.41 -34.89 -28.38
CA PHE A 46 -12.79 -34.65 -28.01
C PHE A 46 -13.14 -33.21 -28.34
N SER A 47 -14.41 -32.98 -28.64
CA SER A 47 -14.96 -31.66 -28.87
C SER A 47 -16.09 -31.43 -27.90
N ILE A 48 -16.17 -30.19 -27.42
CA ILE A 48 -17.31 -29.65 -26.68
C ILE A 48 -17.92 -28.61 -27.60
N LEU A 49 -19.20 -28.77 -27.91
CA LEU A 49 -19.93 -27.94 -28.87
C LEU A 49 -21.08 -27.27 -28.13
N ASN A 50 -21.24 -25.96 -28.33
CA ASN A 50 -22.48 -25.31 -27.95
C ASN A 50 -23.56 -25.72 -28.97
N PRO A 51 -24.67 -26.34 -28.54
CA PRO A 51 -25.69 -26.85 -29.45
C PRO A 51 -26.45 -25.76 -30.22
N VAL A 52 -26.32 -24.49 -29.84
CA VAL A 52 -27.04 -23.36 -30.46
C VAL A 52 -26.37 -22.87 -31.74
N ASP A 53 -25.04 -22.79 -31.73
CA ASP A 53 -24.20 -22.12 -32.74
C ASP A 53 -23.03 -22.99 -33.23
N GLY A 54 -22.79 -24.16 -32.60
CA GLY A 54 -21.73 -25.08 -32.97
C GLY A 54 -22.04 -25.87 -34.25
N VAL A 55 -21.04 -25.99 -35.12
CA VAL A 55 -21.09 -26.88 -36.28
C VAL A 55 -20.81 -28.31 -35.84
N SER A 56 -21.71 -29.25 -36.16
CA SER A 56 -21.50 -30.67 -35.86
C SER A 56 -20.29 -31.20 -36.62
N MET A 57 -19.35 -31.84 -35.91
CA MET A 57 -18.13 -32.44 -36.47
C MET A 57 -18.15 -33.94 -36.23
N THR A 58 -17.71 -34.73 -37.21
CA THR A 58 -17.45 -36.16 -37.02
C THR A 58 -16.12 -36.35 -36.28
N TYR A 59 -15.89 -37.54 -35.72
CA TYR A 59 -14.61 -37.82 -35.06
C TYR A 59 -13.40 -37.69 -36.01
N ALA A 60 -13.59 -37.99 -37.30
CA ALA A 60 -12.54 -37.88 -38.31
C ALA A 60 -12.13 -36.42 -38.60
N ASP A 61 -13.00 -35.46 -38.29
CA ASP A 61 -12.73 -34.02 -38.47
C ASP A 61 -11.94 -33.43 -37.30
N LEU A 62 -12.01 -34.06 -36.12
CA LEU A 62 -11.42 -33.51 -34.88
C LEU A 62 -9.90 -33.31 -34.92
N PRO A 63 -9.08 -34.19 -35.54
CA PRO A 63 -7.64 -33.94 -35.65
C PRO A 63 -7.34 -32.66 -36.45
N ALA A 64 -8.06 -32.43 -37.55
CA ALA A 64 -7.88 -31.23 -38.37
C ALA A 64 -8.36 -29.97 -37.63
N ALA A 65 -9.50 -30.04 -36.95
CA ALA A 65 -10.02 -28.95 -36.11
C ALA A 65 -9.07 -28.62 -34.95
N PHE A 66 -8.47 -29.64 -34.31
CA PHE A 66 -7.46 -29.46 -33.27
C PHE A 66 -6.23 -28.75 -33.82
N ASN A 67 -5.68 -29.22 -34.95
CA ASN A 67 -4.51 -28.56 -35.57
C ASN A 67 -4.80 -27.10 -35.93
N GLN A 68 -6.00 -26.80 -36.44
CA GLN A 68 -6.42 -25.43 -36.72
C GLN A 68 -6.52 -24.58 -35.43
N ALA A 69 -7.06 -25.13 -34.35
CA ALA A 69 -7.12 -24.46 -33.05
C ALA A 69 -5.72 -24.21 -32.47
N GLU A 70 -4.81 -25.18 -32.62
CA GLU A 70 -3.40 -25.05 -32.23
C GLU A 70 -2.68 -23.98 -33.06
N GLU A 71 -2.89 -23.90 -34.38
CA GLU A 71 -2.33 -22.82 -35.21
C GLU A 71 -2.83 -21.43 -34.76
N VAL A 72 -4.09 -21.32 -34.36
CA VAL A 72 -4.66 -20.06 -33.81
C VAL A 72 -4.03 -19.74 -32.47
N ARG A 73 -3.91 -20.72 -31.57
CA ARG A 73 -3.24 -20.58 -30.27
C ARG A 73 -1.79 -20.16 -30.44
N GLU A 74 -1.03 -20.82 -31.32
CA GLU A 74 0.38 -20.51 -31.60
C GLU A 74 0.56 -19.08 -32.09
N LYS A 75 -0.25 -18.63 -33.07
CA LYS A 75 -0.24 -17.24 -33.54
C LYS A 75 -0.54 -16.24 -32.43
N LEU A 76 -1.47 -16.56 -31.54
CA LEU A 76 -1.79 -15.72 -30.40
C LEU A 76 -0.62 -15.62 -29.42
N VAL A 77 -0.07 -16.75 -28.97
CA VAL A 77 1.00 -16.75 -27.95
C VAL A 77 2.34 -16.23 -28.49
N GLN A 78 2.56 -16.28 -29.81
CA GLN A 78 3.74 -15.70 -30.48
C GLN A 78 3.64 -14.17 -30.68
N ARG A 79 2.55 -13.53 -30.23
CA ARG A 79 2.39 -12.08 -30.29
C ARG A 79 3.41 -11.33 -29.41
N VAL A 80 3.86 -11.96 -28.33
CA VAL A 80 4.91 -11.45 -27.45
C VAL A 80 6.00 -12.52 -27.39
N GLN A 81 7.12 -12.28 -28.07
CA GLN A 81 8.25 -13.20 -28.09
C GLN A 81 9.33 -12.66 -27.16
N LEU A 82 9.68 -13.45 -26.16
CA LEU A 82 10.58 -13.06 -25.09
C LEU A 82 11.67 -14.12 -24.94
N GLU A 83 12.93 -13.68 -24.96
CA GLU A 83 14.07 -14.54 -24.69
C GLU A 83 15.02 -13.82 -23.73
N THR A 84 15.17 -14.39 -22.54
CA THR A 84 16.02 -13.90 -21.46
C THR A 84 16.86 -15.04 -20.89
N PRO A 85 17.93 -14.73 -20.15
CA PRO A 85 18.73 -15.72 -19.44
C PRO A 85 17.96 -16.38 -18.29
N ASP A 86 16.86 -15.78 -17.85
CA ASP A 86 16.01 -16.29 -16.78
C ASP A 86 14.87 -17.16 -17.34
N PRO A 87 14.92 -18.49 -17.16
CA PRO A 87 13.90 -19.38 -17.72
C PRO A 87 12.52 -19.17 -17.12
N PHE A 88 12.40 -18.57 -15.92
CA PHE A 88 11.10 -18.28 -15.30
C PHE A 88 10.39 -17.09 -15.97
N VAL A 89 11.13 -16.23 -16.65
CA VAL A 89 10.60 -15.03 -17.31
C VAL A 89 10.10 -15.34 -18.72
N ASN A 90 10.73 -16.25 -19.44
CA ASN A 90 10.40 -16.53 -20.85
C ASN A 90 8.93 -16.94 -21.11
N PRO A 91 8.26 -17.74 -20.25
CA PRO A 91 6.85 -18.09 -20.44
C PRO A 91 5.86 -16.92 -20.33
N VAL A 92 6.27 -15.79 -19.74
CA VAL A 92 5.40 -14.62 -19.51
C VAL A 92 4.77 -14.14 -20.81
N GLY A 93 5.53 -14.09 -21.92
CA GLY A 93 5.03 -13.55 -23.19
C GLY A 93 3.80 -14.28 -23.72
N GLY A 94 3.89 -15.61 -23.82
CA GLY A 94 2.79 -16.45 -24.30
C GLY A 94 1.59 -16.47 -23.35
N ALA A 95 1.85 -16.57 -22.04
CA ALA A 95 0.81 -16.53 -21.01
C ALA A 95 0.06 -15.20 -21.03
N LEU A 96 0.79 -14.08 -21.11
CA LEU A 96 0.23 -12.73 -21.16
C LEU A 96 -0.64 -12.54 -22.41
N ALA A 97 -0.16 -12.96 -23.58
CA ALA A 97 -0.93 -12.83 -24.82
C ALA A 97 -2.27 -13.61 -24.75
N ALA A 98 -2.27 -14.81 -24.18
CA ALA A 98 -3.48 -15.60 -23.99
C ALA A 98 -4.45 -14.94 -22.99
N ALA A 99 -3.97 -14.52 -21.82
CA ALA A 99 -4.79 -13.88 -20.81
C ALA A 99 -5.36 -12.53 -21.30
N ALA A 100 -4.56 -11.75 -22.02
CA ALA A 100 -4.95 -10.46 -22.59
C ALA A 100 -6.02 -10.60 -23.69
N ASP A 101 -5.99 -11.68 -24.48
CA ASP A 101 -7.07 -12.00 -25.42
C ASP A 101 -8.35 -12.42 -24.69
N ALA A 102 -8.20 -13.24 -23.64
CA ALA A 102 -9.32 -13.76 -22.85
C ALA A 102 -10.12 -12.64 -22.15
N ILE A 103 -9.49 -11.55 -21.73
CA ILE A 103 -10.18 -10.40 -21.12
C ILE A 103 -10.82 -9.44 -22.14
N TYR A 104 -10.70 -9.70 -23.45
CA TYR A 104 -11.34 -8.88 -24.47
C TYR A 104 -12.63 -9.51 -25.00
N GLU A 105 -13.69 -8.71 -25.10
CA GLU A 105 -14.89 -9.08 -25.84
C GLU A 105 -15.47 -7.85 -26.53
N ALA A 106 -15.45 -7.87 -27.85
CA ALA A 106 -15.84 -6.74 -28.68
C ALA A 106 -17.17 -6.11 -28.19
N PRO A 107 -17.23 -4.78 -28.00
CA PRO A 107 -16.18 -3.80 -28.31
C PRO A 107 -15.16 -3.50 -27.20
N SER A 108 -15.17 -4.16 -26.04
CA SER A 108 -14.43 -3.69 -24.86
C SER A 108 -13.61 -4.76 -24.13
N PHE A 109 -12.56 -4.35 -23.45
CA PHE A 109 -11.98 -5.12 -22.35
C PHE A 109 -13.01 -5.31 -21.21
N LEU A 110 -12.98 -6.48 -20.59
CA LEU A 110 -13.85 -6.94 -19.50
C LEU A 110 -13.10 -6.85 -18.16
N HIS A 111 -13.82 -6.99 -17.06
CA HIS A 111 -13.25 -6.91 -15.71
C HIS A 111 -12.43 -8.16 -15.30
N GLY A 112 -12.74 -9.33 -15.88
CA GLY A 112 -11.93 -10.54 -15.71
C GLY A 112 -12.19 -11.56 -16.82
N ALA A 113 -11.30 -12.52 -16.98
CA ALA A 113 -11.43 -13.56 -18.02
C ALA A 113 -12.48 -14.61 -17.66
N VAL A 114 -12.48 -15.05 -16.39
CA VAL A 114 -13.33 -16.13 -15.88
C VAL A 114 -14.32 -15.61 -14.83
N ALA A 115 -13.82 -15.28 -13.64
CA ALA A 115 -14.61 -14.57 -12.64
C ALA A 115 -14.74 -13.10 -13.05
N TRP A 116 -15.89 -12.50 -12.75
CA TRP A 116 -16.18 -11.12 -13.16
C TRP A 116 -16.05 -10.88 -14.67
N ARG A 117 -16.33 -11.91 -15.49
CA ARG A 117 -16.41 -11.77 -16.96
C ARG A 117 -17.63 -10.93 -17.36
N MET A 118 -17.51 -9.62 -17.22
CA MET A 118 -18.54 -8.65 -17.53
C MET A 118 -17.95 -7.31 -17.90
N ARG A 119 -18.77 -6.46 -18.53
CA ARG A 119 -18.39 -5.10 -18.87
C ARG A 119 -18.43 -4.23 -17.63
N LEU A 120 -17.32 -3.56 -17.36
CA LEU A 120 -17.17 -2.60 -16.28
C LEU A 120 -16.14 -1.57 -16.71
N ASN A 121 -16.53 -0.30 -16.78
CA ASN A 121 -15.66 0.78 -17.24
C ASN A 121 -14.40 0.91 -16.38
N GLY A 122 -13.28 1.25 -17.01
CA GLY A 122 -12.17 1.88 -16.33
C GLY A 122 -11.28 1.02 -15.45
N TRP A 123 -11.44 -0.29 -15.39
CA TRP A 123 -10.43 -1.14 -14.73
C TRP A 123 -9.14 -1.22 -15.56
N ARG A 124 -8.06 -1.74 -14.97
CA ARG A 124 -6.72 -1.67 -15.59
C ARG A 124 -6.52 -2.59 -16.82
N GLY A 125 -7.55 -3.31 -17.26
CA GLY A 125 -7.47 -4.28 -18.36
C GLY A 125 -7.03 -3.71 -19.71
N ALA A 126 -7.49 -2.50 -20.11
CA ALA A 126 -7.16 -1.97 -21.43
C ALA A 126 -5.72 -1.44 -21.53
N TYR A 127 -4.99 -1.28 -20.41
CA TYR A 127 -3.55 -0.98 -20.44
C TYR A 127 -2.73 -2.01 -21.23
N VAL A 128 -3.20 -3.26 -21.36
CA VAL A 128 -2.47 -4.30 -22.11
C VAL A 128 -2.55 -4.11 -23.62
N ALA A 129 -3.51 -3.30 -24.11
CA ALA A 129 -3.82 -3.22 -25.53
C ALA A 129 -2.64 -2.70 -26.36
N ASP A 130 -2.10 -1.54 -26.00
CA ASP A 130 -1.00 -0.92 -26.75
C ASP A 130 0.34 -1.67 -26.60
N PRO A 131 0.75 -2.15 -25.41
CA PRO A 131 1.92 -3.02 -25.25
C PRO A 131 1.89 -4.28 -26.14
N LEU A 132 0.70 -4.80 -26.45
CA LEU A 132 0.52 -5.95 -27.36
C LEU A 132 0.13 -5.51 -28.79
N GLY A 133 0.12 -4.22 -29.11
CA GLY A 133 -0.22 -3.69 -30.44
C GLY A 133 -1.66 -3.93 -30.89
N TRP A 134 -2.61 -4.08 -29.95
CA TRP A 134 -4.05 -4.13 -30.21
C TRP A 134 -4.68 -2.73 -30.13
N HIS A 135 -4.09 -1.77 -30.86
CA HIS A 135 -4.57 -0.38 -30.91
C HIS A 135 -6.01 -0.27 -31.42
N ASP A 136 -6.43 -1.20 -32.29
CA ASP A 136 -7.79 -1.33 -32.78
C ASP A 136 -8.78 -1.69 -31.65
N ARG A 137 -8.42 -2.65 -30.79
CA ARG A 137 -9.20 -3.03 -29.60
C ARG A 137 -9.27 -1.88 -28.60
N ALA A 138 -8.15 -1.17 -28.38
CA ALA A 138 -8.11 0.03 -27.54
C ALA A 138 -9.08 1.10 -28.06
N LYS A 139 -8.98 1.46 -29.35
CA LYS A 139 -9.85 2.44 -30.00
C LYS A 139 -11.33 2.03 -29.94
N ALA A 140 -11.65 0.74 -30.16
CA ALA A 140 -13.00 0.22 -30.02
C ALA A 140 -13.54 0.36 -28.59
N HIS A 141 -12.72 0.03 -27.58
CA HIS A 141 -13.06 0.16 -26.17
C HIS A 141 -13.38 1.61 -25.80
N PHE A 142 -12.48 2.55 -26.12
CA PHE A 142 -12.65 3.96 -25.78
C PHE A 142 -13.86 4.60 -26.47
N LYS A 143 -14.07 4.31 -27.77
CA LYS A 143 -15.26 4.80 -28.50
C LYS A 143 -16.56 4.26 -27.90
N ALA A 144 -16.58 2.99 -27.53
CA ALA A 144 -17.80 2.38 -27.01
C ALA A 144 -18.22 2.99 -25.65
N TYR A 145 -17.26 3.29 -24.77
CA TYR A 145 -17.53 3.97 -23.50
C TYR A 145 -17.77 5.48 -23.65
N ALA A 146 -17.18 6.15 -24.65
CA ALA A 146 -17.47 7.55 -24.94
C ALA A 146 -18.98 7.81 -25.17
N LEU A 147 -19.66 6.85 -25.82
CA LEU A 147 -21.11 6.91 -26.04
C LEU A 147 -21.91 6.89 -24.73
N SER A 148 -21.33 6.35 -23.66
CA SER A 148 -21.93 6.22 -22.33
C SER A 148 -21.60 7.39 -21.39
N GLN A 149 -20.96 8.47 -21.88
CA GLN A 149 -20.73 9.68 -21.11
C GLN A 149 -22.00 10.54 -21.03
N LEU A 150 -22.42 10.90 -19.82
CA LEU A 150 -23.54 11.79 -19.61
C LEU A 150 -23.23 13.20 -20.14
N ALA A 151 -24.21 13.80 -20.82
CA ALA A 151 -24.14 15.19 -21.28
C ALA A 151 -25.01 16.14 -20.45
N THR A 152 -26.06 15.61 -19.80
CA THR A 152 -27.02 16.39 -19.00
C THR A 152 -27.48 15.59 -17.76
N PRO A 153 -27.93 16.28 -16.68
CA PRO A 153 -27.79 17.72 -16.45
C PRO A 153 -26.33 18.12 -16.25
N GLU A 154 -26.00 19.41 -16.32
CA GLU A 154 -24.62 19.91 -16.11
C GLU A 154 -24.12 19.60 -14.70
N SER A 155 -24.99 19.74 -13.70
CA SER A 155 -24.74 19.41 -12.30
C SER A 155 -26.02 18.91 -11.64
N GLY A 156 -25.89 18.36 -10.44
CA GLY A 156 -27.01 17.86 -9.64
C GLY A 156 -26.73 18.03 -8.14
N PRO A 157 -27.71 17.74 -7.27
CA PRO A 157 -27.51 17.82 -5.83
C PRO A 157 -26.62 16.67 -5.31
N VAL A 158 -25.80 16.98 -4.30
CA VAL A 158 -25.12 15.95 -3.48
C VAL A 158 -26.19 15.22 -2.67
N THR A 159 -26.27 13.91 -2.83
CA THR A 159 -27.39 13.13 -2.30
C THR A 159 -26.86 11.84 -1.67
N PRO A 160 -26.53 11.84 -0.37
CA PRO A 160 -26.19 10.62 0.35
C PRO A 160 -27.32 9.60 0.30
N ASP A 161 -26.98 8.31 0.23
CA ASP A 161 -27.96 7.24 0.19
C ASP A 161 -28.47 6.89 1.60
N THR A 162 -29.72 7.26 1.90
CA THR A 162 -30.38 6.98 3.18
C THR A 162 -30.57 5.49 3.43
N ALA A 163 -30.69 4.66 2.38
CA ALA A 163 -30.88 3.21 2.54
C ALA A 163 -29.58 2.49 2.93
N LEU A 164 -28.44 3.17 2.75
CA LEU A 164 -27.10 2.64 2.98
C LEU A 164 -26.33 3.54 3.96
N ASN A 165 -27.07 4.08 4.94
CA ASN A 165 -26.52 4.83 6.07
C ASN A 165 -25.51 5.93 5.68
N PHE A 166 -25.77 6.64 4.58
CA PHE A 166 -24.93 7.74 4.05
C PHE A 166 -23.51 7.37 3.63
N ALA A 167 -23.18 6.07 3.60
CA ALA A 167 -21.82 5.64 3.31
C ALA A 167 -21.37 6.01 1.88
N ARG A 168 -22.34 6.25 0.98
CA ARG A 168 -22.12 6.58 -0.43
C ARG A 168 -23.25 7.44 -1.00
N GLN A 169 -23.07 7.97 -2.21
CA GLN A 169 -24.04 8.80 -2.92
C GLN A 169 -25.09 7.94 -3.61
N ARG A 170 -26.36 8.32 -3.57
CA ARG A 170 -27.47 7.57 -4.17
C ARG A 170 -27.26 7.31 -5.68
N GLU A 171 -27.37 6.05 -6.11
CA GLU A 171 -27.29 5.63 -7.54
C GLU A 171 -28.50 6.09 -8.34
N ARG A 172 -28.51 7.36 -8.72
CA ARG A 172 -29.58 7.96 -9.50
C ARG A 172 -29.01 9.01 -10.44
N LEU A 173 -29.34 8.90 -11.73
CA LEU A 173 -28.99 9.94 -12.71
C LEU A 173 -29.53 11.31 -12.28
N GLY A 174 -28.74 12.35 -12.55
CA GLY A 174 -29.06 13.73 -12.20
C GLY A 174 -28.67 14.15 -10.78
N THR A 175 -28.01 13.30 -9.98
CA THR A 175 -27.28 13.73 -8.79
C THR A 175 -25.94 14.36 -9.18
N ALA A 176 -25.22 14.96 -8.23
CA ALA A 176 -23.89 15.52 -8.47
C ALA A 176 -22.95 14.51 -9.16
N LEU A 177 -22.83 13.31 -8.59
CA LEU A 177 -21.98 12.24 -9.10
C LEU A 177 -22.43 11.76 -10.50
N PHE A 178 -23.73 11.59 -10.71
CA PHE A 178 -24.28 11.06 -11.97
C PHE A 178 -24.81 12.18 -12.89
N SER A 179 -23.93 13.10 -13.26
CA SER A 179 -24.19 14.28 -14.09
C SER A 179 -23.22 14.40 -15.27
N SER A 180 -23.28 15.50 -16.04
CA SER A 180 -22.46 15.72 -17.24
C SER A 180 -20.96 15.50 -17.00
N GLY A 181 -20.37 14.55 -17.74
CA GLY A 181 -18.96 14.16 -17.64
C GLY A 181 -18.72 12.76 -17.06
N TYR A 182 -19.63 12.25 -16.22
CA TYR A 182 -19.57 10.86 -15.73
C TYR A 182 -19.75 9.86 -16.88
N ILE A 183 -18.90 8.84 -16.93
CA ILE A 183 -18.95 7.76 -17.93
C ILE A 183 -19.59 6.53 -17.28
N CYS A 184 -20.72 6.07 -17.82
CA CYS A 184 -21.47 4.97 -17.22
C CYS A 184 -20.74 3.62 -17.39
N ARG A 185 -21.01 2.70 -16.46
CA ARG A 185 -20.28 1.43 -16.32
C ARG A 185 -20.28 0.54 -17.56
N ASN A 186 -21.32 0.61 -18.40
CA ASN A 186 -21.48 -0.24 -19.57
C ASN A 186 -21.28 0.60 -20.85
N PRO A 187 -20.64 0.04 -21.89
CA PRO A 187 -20.43 0.75 -23.15
C PRO A 187 -21.70 0.79 -24.00
N GLY A 188 -21.69 1.62 -25.05
CA GLY A 188 -22.72 1.64 -26.10
C GLY A 188 -23.90 2.58 -25.83
N GLY A 189 -23.75 3.59 -24.96
CA GLY A 189 -24.83 4.53 -24.64
C GLY A 189 -25.80 4.01 -23.58
N ASP A 190 -25.35 3.07 -22.77
CA ASP A 190 -26.13 2.52 -21.66
C ASP A 190 -25.96 3.39 -20.41
N PHE A 191 -26.89 4.32 -20.22
CA PHE A 191 -26.86 5.29 -19.13
C PHE A 191 -27.44 4.72 -17.84
N ARG A 192 -26.56 4.24 -16.97
CA ARG A 192 -26.91 3.74 -15.63
C ARG A 192 -25.90 4.25 -14.61
N ALA A 193 -26.42 4.73 -13.48
CA ALA A 193 -25.61 5.12 -12.33
C ALA A 193 -24.91 3.90 -11.72
N HIS A 194 -23.68 4.09 -11.26
CA HIS A 194 -22.88 3.06 -10.59
C HIS A 194 -21.79 3.70 -9.71
N HIS A 195 -21.57 3.22 -8.49
CA HIS A 195 -20.68 3.91 -7.53
C HIS A 195 -19.20 4.07 -7.94
N TYR A 196 -18.65 3.24 -8.81
CA TYR A 196 -17.21 3.37 -9.12
C TYR A 196 -16.91 4.58 -10.00
N ASP A 197 -15.99 5.44 -9.56
CA ASP A 197 -15.30 6.41 -10.42
C ASP A 197 -14.02 5.82 -11.02
N MET A 198 -14.17 4.70 -11.73
CA MET A 198 -13.08 4.19 -12.54
C MET A 198 -12.90 5.03 -13.84
N ASN A 199 -13.57 6.19 -13.95
CA ASN A 199 -13.40 7.08 -15.10
C ASN A 199 -12.00 7.70 -15.12
N LEU A 200 -11.40 7.97 -13.94
CA LEU A 200 -10.00 8.41 -13.85
C LEU A 200 -9.06 7.42 -14.54
N VAL A 201 -9.22 6.13 -14.24
CA VAL A 201 -8.39 5.06 -14.81
C VAL A 201 -8.73 4.84 -16.29
N PHE A 202 -9.98 5.00 -16.73
CA PHE A 202 -10.34 5.02 -18.15
C PHE A 202 -9.65 6.15 -18.92
N ILE A 203 -9.63 7.36 -18.34
CA ILE A 203 -9.01 8.53 -18.97
C ILE A 203 -7.49 8.42 -18.97
N ASP A 204 -6.88 7.90 -17.92
CA ASP A 204 -5.44 7.60 -17.93
C ASP A 204 -5.08 6.62 -19.06
N GLN A 205 -5.84 5.51 -19.20
CA GLN A 205 -5.67 4.56 -20.30
C GLN A 205 -5.78 5.25 -21.68
N LEU A 206 -6.76 6.13 -21.87
CA LEU A 206 -6.96 6.88 -23.11
C LEU A 206 -5.79 7.83 -23.41
N LEU A 207 -5.30 8.53 -22.38
CA LEU A 207 -4.19 9.45 -22.50
C LEU A 207 -2.88 8.71 -22.85
N ARG A 208 -2.62 7.56 -22.22
CA ARG A 208 -1.48 6.69 -22.57
C ARG A 208 -1.59 6.16 -23.99
N HIS A 209 -2.80 5.80 -24.44
CA HIS A 209 -3.04 5.42 -25.83
C HIS A 209 -2.72 6.54 -26.83
N PHE A 210 -3.10 7.78 -26.52
CA PHE A 210 -2.71 8.93 -27.36
C PHE A 210 -1.20 9.14 -27.37
N ARG A 211 -0.53 9.00 -26.23
CA ARG A 211 0.93 9.12 -26.13
C ARG A 211 1.63 8.02 -26.93
N TRP A 212 1.10 6.80 -26.95
CA TRP A 212 1.65 5.67 -27.69
C TRP A 212 1.48 5.80 -29.20
N THR A 213 0.28 6.16 -29.66
CA THR A 213 -0.08 6.15 -31.09
C THR A 213 0.15 7.49 -31.79
N GLY A 214 0.03 8.60 -31.07
CA GLY A 214 0.03 9.95 -31.64
C GLY A 214 -1.11 10.20 -32.64
N ASP A 215 -2.23 9.47 -32.55
CA ASP A 215 -3.40 9.61 -33.43
C ASP A 215 -4.19 10.90 -33.12
N LEU A 216 -3.77 12.02 -33.74
CA LEU A 216 -4.40 13.33 -33.53
C LEU A 216 -5.85 13.40 -34.03
N ASP A 217 -6.25 12.55 -34.98
CA ASP A 217 -7.66 12.52 -35.42
C ASP A 217 -8.53 11.90 -34.34
N PHE A 218 -8.04 10.84 -33.70
CA PHE A 218 -8.72 10.25 -32.56
C PHE A 218 -8.69 11.14 -31.31
N VAL A 219 -7.60 11.90 -31.09
CA VAL A 219 -7.58 12.96 -30.06
C VAL A 219 -8.71 13.95 -30.30
N ARG A 220 -8.88 14.48 -31.52
CA ARG A 220 -9.98 15.42 -31.85
C ARG A 220 -11.36 14.80 -31.64
N GLU A 221 -11.53 13.52 -31.98
CA GLU A 221 -12.78 12.79 -31.77
C GLU A 221 -13.14 12.69 -30.28
N MET A 222 -12.17 12.37 -29.43
CA MET A 222 -12.36 12.13 -28.00
C MET A 222 -12.23 13.39 -27.13
N TRP A 223 -11.76 14.51 -27.69
CA TRP A 223 -11.54 15.76 -26.97
C TRP A 223 -12.76 16.25 -26.16
N PRO A 224 -14.01 16.18 -26.67
CA PRO A 224 -15.18 16.55 -25.86
C PRO A 224 -15.39 15.64 -24.64
N VAL A 225 -14.98 14.37 -24.73
CA VAL A 225 -15.07 13.41 -23.61
C VAL A 225 -14.11 13.81 -22.50
N LEU A 226 -12.84 14.06 -22.85
CA LEU A 226 -11.81 14.49 -21.92
C LEU A 226 -12.19 15.80 -21.22
N LYS A 227 -12.64 16.80 -21.98
CA LYS A 227 -13.07 18.10 -21.43
C LYS A 227 -14.18 17.98 -20.40
N ARG A 228 -15.23 17.20 -20.71
CA ARG A 228 -16.36 17.03 -19.81
C ARG A 228 -15.99 16.23 -18.56
N HIS A 229 -15.13 15.22 -18.70
CA HIS A 229 -14.65 14.45 -17.57
C HIS A 229 -13.83 15.31 -16.61
N LEU A 230 -12.82 16.05 -17.09
CA LEU A 230 -12.01 16.93 -16.23
C LEU A 230 -12.84 18.00 -15.52
N ALA A 231 -13.84 18.56 -16.22
CA ALA A 231 -14.77 19.48 -15.59
C ALA A 231 -15.62 18.78 -14.51
N TRP A 232 -15.99 17.51 -14.71
CA TRP A 232 -16.80 16.74 -13.76
C TRP A 232 -16.01 16.34 -12.51
N GLU A 233 -14.78 15.85 -12.68
CA GLU A 233 -13.81 15.63 -11.61
C GLU A 233 -13.70 16.85 -10.71
N LYS A 234 -13.41 18.01 -11.32
CA LYS A 234 -13.25 19.27 -10.62
C LYS A 234 -14.49 19.65 -9.80
N ARG A 235 -15.68 19.49 -10.38
CA ARG A 235 -16.95 19.84 -9.71
C ARG A 235 -17.33 18.87 -8.59
N CYS A 236 -16.93 17.61 -8.69
CA CYS A 236 -17.32 16.57 -7.72
C CYS A 236 -16.32 16.44 -6.58
N PHE A 237 -15.02 16.45 -6.87
CA PHE A 237 -14.02 15.97 -5.93
C PHE A 237 -13.01 17.04 -5.49
N ASP A 238 -12.98 18.21 -6.13
CA ASP A 238 -12.20 19.38 -5.70
C ASP A 238 -13.16 20.58 -5.53
N GLY A 239 -14.15 20.37 -4.66
CA GLY A 239 -15.27 21.27 -4.46
C GLY A 239 -14.93 22.54 -3.68
N ASP A 240 -13.91 22.51 -2.81
CA ASP A 240 -13.37 23.70 -2.14
C ASP A 240 -12.39 24.48 -3.04
N GLY A 241 -12.02 23.91 -4.18
CA GLY A 241 -11.22 24.56 -5.19
C GLY A 241 -9.78 24.71 -4.78
N ASP A 242 -9.24 23.84 -3.93
CA ASP A 242 -7.86 23.95 -3.45
C ASP A 242 -6.83 23.24 -4.33
N GLY A 243 -7.26 22.43 -5.30
CA GLY A 243 -6.38 21.67 -6.20
C GLY A 243 -6.08 20.24 -5.73
N LEU A 244 -6.70 19.78 -4.63
CA LEU A 244 -6.60 18.40 -4.15
C LEU A 244 -7.96 17.73 -4.26
N TYR A 245 -7.96 16.52 -4.81
CA TYR A 245 -9.17 15.80 -5.18
C TYR A 245 -9.46 14.68 -4.18
N ASP A 246 -10.71 14.55 -3.76
CA ASP A 246 -11.22 13.33 -3.12
C ASP A 246 -11.14 12.13 -4.08
N ALA A 247 -11.10 10.91 -3.54
CA ALA A 247 -11.08 9.67 -4.28
C ALA A 247 -12.37 8.88 -4.07
N TYR A 248 -13.30 8.95 -5.02
CA TYR A 248 -14.57 8.23 -4.98
C TYR A 248 -14.49 6.88 -5.70
N CYS A 249 -13.97 5.84 -5.04
CA CYS A 249 -13.89 4.50 -5.64
C CYS A 249 -13.16 4.46 -7.00
N SER A 250 -11.97 5.06 -7.07
CA SER A 250 -11.22 5.32 -8.31
C SER A 250 -9.94 4.48 -8.49
N ILE A 251 -9.74 3.47 -7.64
CA ILE A 251 -8.65 2.48 -7.72
C ILE A 251 -9.15 1.10 -7.31
N TRP A 252 -8.35 0.05 -7.54
CA TRP A 252 -8.71 -1.33 -7.16
C TRP A 252 -8.91 -1.49 -5.65
N ALA A 253 -8.07 -0.85 -4.84
CA ALA A 253 -8.10 -0.96 -3.39
C ALA A 253 -9.29 -0.23 -2.70
N SER A 254 -10.30 0.23 -3.45
CA SER A 254 -11.25 1.24 -2.98
C SER A 254 -12.49 0.78 -2.22
N ASP A 255 -12.74 -0.53 -2.11
CA ASP A 255 -13.96 -1.07 -1.48
C ASP A 255 -14.09 -0.78 0.03
N ALA A 256 -13.02 -0.35 0.70
CA ALA A 256 -13.05 0.12 2.08
C ALA A 256 -12.23 1.42 2.31
N LEU A 257 -11.99 2.20 1.25
CA LEU A 257 -11.39 3.53 1.35
C LEU A 257 -12.47 4.60 1.45
N GLU A 258 -12.34 5.47 2.45
CA GLU A 258 -13.31 6.52 2.75
C GLU A 258 -12.58 7.77 3.19
N TYR A 259 -12.59 8.82 2.37
CA TYR A 259 -11.80 10.03 2.61
C TYR A 259 -12.64 11.20 3.10
N SER A 260 -13.98 11.05 3.12
CA SER A 260 -14.91 12.01 3.72
C SER A 260 -14.69 13.46 3.23
N GLY A 261 -14.40 13.63 1.92
CA GLY A 261 -14.14 14.93 1.29
C GLY A 261 -12.68 15.40 1.32
N GLY A 262 -11.76 14.61 1.89
CA GLY A 262 -10.35 14.98 2.02
C GLY A 262 -9.60 15.01 0.70
N GLY A 263 -8.50 15.77 0.65
CA GLY A 263 -7.62 15.83 -0.52
C GLY A 263 -6.67 14.63 -0.57
N VAL A 264 -6.81 13.76 -1.56
CA VAL A 264 -6.14 12.45 -1.65
C VAL A 264 -5.00 12.48 -2.66
N THR A 265 -3.84 11.91 -2.29
CA THR A 265 -2.64 11.97 -3.14
C THR A 265 -2.84 11.28 -4.49
N HIS A 266 -3.35 10.05 -4.52
CA HIS A 266 -3.46 9.29 -5.77
C HIS A 266 -4.50 9.87 -6.74
N ALA A 267 -5.68 10.30 -6.27
CA ALA A 267 -6.69 10.93 -7.12
C ALA A 267 -6.23 12.30 -7.64
N SER A 268 -5.53 13.08 -6.81
CA SER A 268 -4.91 14.33 -7.24
C SER A 268 -3.80 14.09 -8.27
N ALA A 269 -3.00 13.02 -8.11
CA ALA A 269 -1.96 12.66 -9.08
C ALA A 269 -2.54 12.31 -10.46
N TYR A 270 -3.62 11.52 -10.50
CA TYR A 270 -4.36 11.25 -11.74
C TYR A 270 -4.86 12.54 -12.41
N ASN A 271 -5.50 13.42 -11.64
CA ASN A 271 -6.02 14.69 -12.15
C ASN A 271 -4.89 15.63 -12.63
N TYR A 272 -3.73 15.62 -11.97
CA TYR A 272 -2.54 16.35 -12.44
C TYR A 272 -2.08 15.84 -13.80
N LEU A 273 -1.86 14.53 -13.95
CA LEU A 273 -1.41 13.95 -15.23
C LEU A 273 -2.44 14.25 -16.33
N ALA A 274 -3.73 14.10 -16.03
CA ALA A 274 -4.79 14.30 -17.00
C ALA A 274 -4.87 15.75 -17.47
N ASN A 275 -4.77 16.74 -16.57
CA ASN A 275 -4.70 18.16 -16.93
C ASN A 275 -3.39 18.51 -17.66
N LYS A 276 -2.25 17.98 -17.23
CA LYS A 276 -0.95 18.18 -17.90
C LYS A 276 -1.00 17.70 -19.35
N MET A 277 -1.53 16.50 -19.58
CA MET A 277 -1.68 15.96 -20.92
C MET A 277 -2.77 16.67 -21.72
N ALA A 278 -3.89 17.05 -21.11
CA ALA A 278 -4.92 17.86 -21.78
C ALA A 278 -4.36 19.20 -22.27
N ALA A 279 -3.48 19.87 -21.52
CA ALA A 279 -2.81 21.09 -21.96
C ALA A 279 -1.93 20.84 -23.21
N GLN A 280 -1.20 19.72 -23.26
CA GLN A 280 -0.41 19.35 -24.44
C GLN A 280 -1.31 19.04 -25.64
N LEU A 281 -2.35 18.22 -25.44
CA LEU A 281 -3.28 17.82 -26.50
C LEU A 281 -4.05 19.02 -27.06
N ALA A 282 -4.50 19.94 -26.20
CA ALA A 282 -5.17 21.18 -26.61
C ALA A 282 -4.31 21.94 -27.62
N MET A 283 -3.03 22.13 -27.30
CA MET A 283 -2.08 22.81 -28.18
C MET A 283 -1.94 22.10 -29.54
N LEU A 284 -1.84 20.76 -29.53
CA LEU A 284 -1.67 19.96 -30.75
C LEU A 284 -2.90 19.97 -31.67
N ILE A 285 -4.09 20.20 -31.12
CA ILE A 285 -5.34 20.21 -31.90
C ILE A 285 -5.92 21.62 -32.14
N GLY A 286 -5.27 22.67 -31.65
CA GLY A 286 -5.69 24.07 -31.85
C GLY A 286 -6.71 24.61 -30.83
N GLU A 287 -6.82 23.97 -29.66
CA GLU A 287 -7.63 24.39 -28.51
C GLU A 287 -6.78 25.14 -27.48
N SER A 288 -7.43 25.86 -26.55
CA SER A 288 -6.69 26.62 -25.52
C SER A 288 -6.09 25.68 -24.45
N PRO A 289 -4.75 25.72 -24.23
CA PRO A 289 -4.11 24.89 -23.21
C PRO A 289 -4.19 25.48 -21.80
N GLU A 290 -4.46 26.78 -21.67
CA GLU A 290 -4.31 27.54 -20.42
C GLU A 290 -5.16 27.02 -19.25
N PRO A 291 -6.46 26.67 -19.41
CA PRO A 291 -7.25 26.15 -18.29
C PRO A 291 -6.65 24.89 -17.67
N PHE A 292 -6.17 23.98 -18.51
CA PHE A 292 -5.59 22.71 -18.06
C PHE A 292 -4.19 22.90 -17.49
N ARG A 293 -3.37 23.77 -18.08
CA ARG A 293 -2.04 24.08 -17.54
C ARG A 293 -2.14 24.69 -16.15
N ASN A 294 -3.01 25.69 -15.98
CA ASN A 294 -3.20 26.36 -14.69
C ASN A 294 -3.69 25.39 -13.61
N GLU A 295 -4.61 24.48 -13.95
CA GLU A 295 -5.07 23.47 -13.00
C GLU A 295 -3.97 22.45 -12.68
N ALA A 296 -3.22 21.97 -13.67
CA ALA A 296 -2.09 21.06 -13.43
C ALA A 296 -1.02 21.70 -12.51
N ASP A 297 -0.63 22.95 -12.75
CA ASP A 297 0.36 23.66 -11.92
C ASP A 297 -0.14 23.85 -10.48
N LYS A 298 -1.44 24.12 -10.32
CA LYS A 298 -2.08 24.25 -9.01
C LYS A 298 -2.11 22.92 -8.26
N ILE A 299 -2.49 21.82 -8.92
CA ILE A 299 -2.51 20.49 -8.31
C ILE A 299 -1.09 20.11 -7.86
N LEU A 300 -0.09 20.24 -8.74
CA LEU A 300 1.30 19.90 -8.44
C LEU A 300 1.84 20.70 -7.24
N THR A 301 1.55 22.01 -7.20
CA THR A 301 1.95 22.88 -6.10
C THR A 301 1.31 22.45 -4.78
N ASN A 302 0.03 22.10 -4.79
CA ASN A 302 -0.69 21.70 -3.58
C ASN A 302 -0.30 20.30 -3.11
N ILE A 303 -0.07 19.33 -4.01
CA ILE A 303 0.48 18.02 -3.61
C ILE A 303 1.82 18.22 -2.90
N ASN A 304 2.73 19.00 -3.48
CA ASN A 304 4.07 19.20 -2.91
C ASN A 304 4.08 20.00 -1.60
N SER A 305 3.12 20.90 -1.38
CA SER A 305 3.08 21.73 -0.17
C SER A 305 2.19 21.16 0.94
N LYS A 306 1.18 20.36 0.61
CA LYS A 306 0.16 19.87 1.56
C LYS A 306 0.10 18.36 1.71
N LEU A 307 0.72 17.56 0.84
CA LEU A 307 0.68 16.09 0.91
C LEU A 307 2.08 15.47 0.94
N TRP A 308 3.09 16.07 0.33
CA TRP A 308 4.48 15.67 0.56
C TRP A 308 4.88 15.98 2.01
N MET A 309 5.45 15.00 2.70
CA MET A 309 5.95 15.10 4.06
C MET A 309 7.49 15.02 4.04
N PRO A 310 8.21 16.16 4.11
CA PRO A 310 9.67 16.17 3.95
C PRO A 310 10.40 15.38 5.02
N SER A 311 9.95 15.44 6.28
CA SER A 311 10.65 14.75 7.39
C SER A 311 10.66 13.23 7.23
N PRO A 312 9.54 12.53 6.96
CA PRO A 312 9.56 11.10 6.68
C PRO A 312 10.04 10.76 5.25
N GLY A 313 10.08 11.73 4.32
CA GLY A 313 10.48 11.48 2.93
C GLY A 313 9.43 10.67 2.15
N GLY A 314 8.15 11.05 2.25
CA GLY A 314 7.07 10.34 1.57
C GLY A 314 5.79 11.17 1.48
N TYR A 315 4.78 10.65 0.78
CA TYR A 315 3.48 11.28 0.68
C TYR A 315 2.58 10.87 1.85
N ALA A 316 1.78 11.79 2.34
CA ALA A 316 0.58 11.47 3.12
C ALA A 316 -0.41 10.75 2.21
N GLU A 317 -1.20 9.83 2.77
CA GLU A 317 -2.28 9.18 2.04
C GLU A 317 -3.31 10.22 1.56
N PHE A 318 -3.75 11.07 2.49
CA PHE A 318 -4.66 12.17 2.26
C PHE A 318 -4.53 13.23 3.35
N LYS A 319 -5.17 14.38 3.13
CA LYS A 319 -5.40 15.40 4.14
C LYS A 319 -6.89 15.58 4.38
N GLU A 320 -7.31 15.50 5.63
CA GLU A 320 -8.70 15.66 6.01
C GLU A 320 -9.23 17.08 5.73
N ILE A 321 -10.50 17.19 5.31
CA ILE A 321 -11.21 18.48 5.20
C ILE A 321 -12.03 18.81 6.45
N LEU A 322 -12.39 17.78 7.23
CA LEU A 322 -13.18 17.88 8.47
C LEU A 322 -12.28 17.89 9.71
N GLY A 323 -12.86 18.29 10.85
CA GLY A 323 -12.21 18.30 12.16
C GLY A 323 -10.86 19.03 12.18
N LEU A 324 -9.81 18.33 12.64
CA LEU A 324 -8.48 18.91 12.83
C LEU A 324 -7.66 19.06 11.52
N GLN A 325 -8.20 18.63 10.37
CA GLN A 325 -7.58 18.74 9.05
C GLN A 325 -6.15 18.19 8.98
N LYS A 326 -5.91 17.04 9.61
CA LYS A 326 -4.58 16.44 9.70
C LYS A 326 -4.21 15.72 8.40
N GLN A 327 -2.90 15.56 8.19
CA GLN A 327 -2.35 14.65 7.18
C GLN A 327 -2.35 13.22 7.74
N HIS A 328 -2.74 12.24 6.93
CA HIS A 328 -2.63 10.83 7.29
C HIS A 328 -1.28 10.27 6.83
N PRO A 329 -0.33 9.95 7.73
CA PRO A 329 1.07 9.72 7.36
C PRO A 329 1.36 8.29 6.87
N ALA A 330 0.41 7.37 6.98
CA ALA A 330 0.57 6.00 6.53
C ALA A 330 -0.06 5.81 5.15
N ALA A 331 0.76 5.84 4.11
CA ALA A 331 0.36 5.64 2.72
C ALA A 331 0.19 4.15 2.37
N GLY A 332 -0.80 3.84 1.55
CA GLY A 332 -0.85 2.55 0.83
C GLY A 332 0.11 2.54 -0.36
N LEU A 333 0.37 1.36 -0.94
CA LEU A 333 1.18 1.21 -2.16
C LEU A 333 0.67 2.12 -3.29
N TRP A 334 -0.65 2.25 -3.40
CA TRP A 334 -1.32 3.05 -4.43
C TRP A 334 -1.00 4.53 -4.37
N THR A 335 -0.82 5.09 -3.19
CA THR A 335 -0.41 6.48 -3.06
C THR A 335 0.99 6.71 -3.64
N ILE A 336 1.90 5.76 -3.43
CA ILE A 336 3.27 5.85 -3.90
C ILE A 336 3.36 5.64 -5.41
N TYR A 337 2.86 4.50 -5.91
CA TYR A 337 3.05 4.17 -7.32
C TYR A 337 2.23 5.10 -8.22
N HIS A 338 1.05 5.60 -7.81
CA HIS A 338 0.29 6.56 -8.64
C HIS A 338 0.94 7.94 -8.69
N ALA A 339 1.55 8.42 -7.59
CA ALA A 339 2.29 9.69 -7.60
C ALA A 339 3.47 9.63 -8.58
N ILE A 340 4.19 8.50 -8.61
CA ILE A 340 5.33 8.28 -9.50
C ILE A 340 4.86 8.08 -10.96
N ASP A 341 3.91 7.18 -11.24
CA ASP A 341 3.44 6.89 -12.61
C ASP A 341 2.61 8.04 -13.23
N SER A 342 2.16 8.99 -12.41
CA SER A 342 1.51 10.24 -12.84
C SER A 342 2.48 11.43 -12.96
N GLU A 343 3.79 11.20 -12.82
CA GLU A 343 4.84 12.21 -13.00
C GLU A 343 4.73 13.40 -12.03
N VAL A 344 4.19 13.17 -10.82
CA VAL A 344 4.12 14.18 -9.75
C VAL A 344 5.47 14.32 -9.06
N SER A 345 6.09 13.18 -8.74
CA SER A 345 7.37 13.13 -8.04
C SER A 345 8.52 13.55 -8.92
N ASP A 346 9.43 14.38 -8.39
CA ASP A 346 10.78 14.46 -8.94
C ASP A 346 11.60 13.19 -8.61
N ALA A 347 12.83 13.10 -9.12
CA ALA A 347 13.68 11.92 -8.92
C ALA A 347 14.05 11.67 -7.46
N PHE A 348 14.19 12.72 -6.63
CA PHE A 348 14.51 12.59 -5.21
C PHE A 348 13.28 12.12 -4.44
N GLN A 349 12.13 12.75 -4.67
CA GLN A 349 10.86 12.37 -4.07
C GLN A 349 10.49 10.93 -4.44
N ALA A 350 10.67 10.51 -5.70
CA ALA A 350 10.38 9.15 -6.14
C ALA A 350 11.27 8.12 -5.41
N TYR A 351 12.56 8.42 -5.24
CA TYR A 351 13.47 7.55 -4.49
C TYR A 351 13.05 7.44 -3.02
N GLN A 352 12.81 8.56 -2.34
CA GLN A 352 12.41 8.59 -0.93
C GLN A 352 11.03 7.92 -0.71
N ALA A 353 10.08 8.14 -1.61
CA ALA A 353 8.76 7.52 -1.54
C ALA A 353 8.84 5.99 -1.69
N LEU A 354 9.77 5.45 -2.47
CA LEU A 354 10.04 4.01 -2.51
C LEU A 354 10.83 3.52 -1.29
N ARG A 355 11.65 4.37 -0.67
CA ARG A 355 12.28 4.06 0.62
C ARG A 355 11.23 3.87 1.72
N TYR A 356 10.10 4.58 1.66
CA TYR A 356 8.94 4.30 2.51
C TYR A 356 8.41 2.88 2.28
N VAL A 357 8.27 2.43 1.03
CA VAL A 357 7.84 1.05 0.73
C VAL A 357 8.82 0.05 1.34
N ASP A 358 10.12 0.21 1.12
CA ASP A 358 11.17 -0.68 1.63
C ASP A 358 11.15 -0.85 3.16
N THR A 359 10.68 0.17 3.89
CA THR A 359 10.86 0.26 5.34
C THR A 359 9.57 0.22 6.15
N ARG A 360 8.42 0.46 5.52
CA ARG A 360 7.12 0.61 6.21
C ARG A 360 6.04 -0.33 5.69
N ILE A 361 6.16 -0.81 4.45
CA ILE A 361 5.23 -1.79 3.90
C ILE A 361 5.75 -3.20 4.18
N PRO A 362 4.90 -4.11 4.71
CA PRO A 362 5.28 -5.49 4.98
C PRO A 362 5.82 -6.23 3.76
N HIS A 363 6.95 -6.90 3.96
CA HIS A 363 7.57 -7.80 2.98
C HIS A 363 7.30 -9.24 3.41
N ILE A 364 6.48 -9.96 2.64
CA ILE A 364 6.09 -11.34 2.91
C ILE A 364 7.05 -12.26 2.14
N PRO A 365 7.87 -13.08 2.80
CA PRO A 365 8.85 -13.92 2.11
C PRO A 365 8.19 -14.93 1.18
N VAL A 366 8.65 -14.97 -0.07
CA VAL A 366 8.26 -16.00 -1.04
C VAL A 366 9.30 -17.11 -0.98
N ARG A 367 8.88 -18.29 -0.53
CA ARG A 367 9.77 -19.46 -0.34
C ARG A 367 9.17 -20.69 -0.99
N ALA A 368 9.98 -21.41 -1.75
CA ALA A 368 9.65 -22.71 -2.29
C ALA A 368 10.92 -23.54 -2.50
N GLU A 369 10.78 -24.86 -2.50
CA GLU A 369 11.89 -25.76 -2.83
C GLU A 369 12.43 -25.47 -4.24
N GLY A 370 13.75 -25.36 -4.37
CA GLY A 370 14.41 -25.05 -5.64
C GLY A 370 14.42 -23.57 -6.05
N ILE A 371 13.79 -22.69 -5.26
CA ILE A 371 13.88 -21.24 -5.42
C ILE A 371 14.84 -20.67 -4.36
N PRO A 372 15.85 -19.85 -4.73
CA PRO A 372 16.73 -19.20 -3.75
C PRO A 372 15.97 -18.34 -2.75
N ASP A 373 16.50 -18.24 -1.53
CA ASP A 373 15.99 -17.31 -0.53
C ASP A 373 16.16 -15.85 -0.98
N GLY A 374 15.29 -14.97 -0.50
CA GLY A 374 15.37 -13.51 -0.70
C GLY A 374 14.24 -12.90 -1.53
N TYR A 375 13.40 -13.71 -2.18
CA TYR A 375 12.19 -13.23 -2.84
C TYR A 375 11.10 -12.87 -1.83
N PHE A 376 10.26 -11.90 -2.18
CA PHE A 376 9.16 -11.45 -1.33
C PHE A 376 8.03 -10.82 -2.16
N THR A 377 6.84 -10.78 -1.58
CA THR A 377 5.71 -9.99 -2.08
C THR A 377 5.31 -8.93 -1.04
N LEU A 378 4.43 -8.01 -1.41
CA LEU A 378 4.02 -6.89 -0.56
C LEU A 378 2.52 -6.96 -0.26
N SER A 379 2.14 -6.58 0.96
CA SER A 379 0.76 -6.19 1.23
C SER A 379 0.50 -4.77 0.70
N THR A 380 -0.74 -4.48 0.31
CA THR A 380 -1.10 -3.17 -0.25
C THR A 380 -1.01 -2.02 0.75
N SER A 381 -1.08 -2.32 2.05
CA SER A 381 -0.81 -1.38 3.15
C SER A 381 -0.41 -2.15 4.42
N ASN A 382 -0.10 -1.40 5.48
CA ASN A 382 0.15 -1.91 6.84
C ASN A 382 -0.97 -1.53 7.83
N TRP A 383 -2.14 -1.19 7.30
CA TRP A 383 -3.29 -0.72 8.08
C TRP A 383 -3.98 -1.87 8.84
N MET A 384 -4.64 -1.57 9.94
CA MET A 384 -5.35 -2.55 10.76
C MET A 384 -6.62 -1.95 11.39
N PRO A 385 -7.71 -2.70 11.57
CA PRO A 385 -7.84 -4.14 11.33
C PRO A 385 -7.85 -4.50 9.83
N TYR A 386 -7.76 -5.79 9.50
CA TYR A 386 -7.95 -6.20 8.11
C TYR A 386 -9.36 -5.81 7.63
N THR A 387 -9.43 -5.21 6.45
CA THR A 387 -10.65 -5.07 5.67
C THR A 387 -10.35 -5.44 4.22
N TRP A 388 -11.36 -5.93 3.51
CA TRP A 388 -11.26 -6.19 2.08
C TRP A 388 -10.75 -4.94 1.33
N SER A 389 -9.92 -5.17 0.32
CA SER A 389 -9.24 -4.24 -0.61
C SER A 389 -8.07 -3.40 -0.06
N VAL A 390 -7.89 -3.27 1.26
CA VAL A 390 -6.95 -2.27 1.84
C VAL A 390 -5.62 -2.90 2.26
N ASN A 391 -5.62 -4.17 2.65
CA ASN A 391 -4.46 -4.90 3.18
C ASN A 391 -4.16 -6.19 2.41
N ASN A 392 -4.69 -6.32 1.20
CA ASN A 392 -4.53 -7.54 0.44
C ASN A 392 -3.12 -7.71 -0.12
N VAL A 393 -2.82 -8.94 -0.55
CA VAL A 393 -1.64 -9.21 -1.40
C VAL A 393 -2.13 -9.34 -2.83
N ALA A 394 -2.16 -8.22 -3.55
CA ALA A 394 -2.77 -8.12 -4.88
C ALA A 394 -1.71 -7.98 -5.98
N LEU A 395 -1.73 -8.89 -6.97
CA LEU A 395 -0.68 -8.95 -8.00
C LEU A 395 -0.56 -7.66 -8.81
N ALA A 396 -1.69 -7.07 -9.21
CA ALA A 396 -1.71 -5.84 -10.00
C ALA A 396 -1.04 -4.67 -9.27
N GLU A 397 -1.20 -4.61 -7.94
CA GLU A 397 -0.64 -3.56 -7.09
C GLU A 397 0.87 -3.74 -6.95
N VAL A 398 1.34 -4.99 -6.73
CA VAL A 398 2.77 -5.33 -6.66
C VAL A 398 3.48 -5.06 -7.99
N LEU A 399 2.87 -5.44 -9.12
CA LEU A 399 3.41 -5.15 -10.45
C LEU A 399 3.50 -3.64 -10.71
N HIS A 400 2.49 -2.86 -10.30
CA HIS A 400 2.55 -1.40 -10.44
C HIS A 400 3.63 -0.78 -9.54
N THR A 401 3.80 -1.29 -8.31
CA THR A 401 4.92 -0.89 -7.46
C THR A 401 6.26 -1.20 -8.12
N ALA A 402 6.44 -2.37 -8.75
CA ALA A 402 7.66 -2.67 -9.52
C ALA A 402 7.88 -1.68 -10.68
N LEU A 403 6.82 -1.28 -11.40
CA LEU A 403 6.89 -0.22 -12.40
C LEU A 403 7.40 1.11 -11.82
N ALA A 404 6.93 1.48 -10.63
CA ALA A 404 7.39 2.68 -9.95
C ALA A 404 8.89 2.60 -9.57
N TYR A 405 9.40 1.45 -9.14
CA TYR A 405 10.86 1.26 -8.93
C TYR A 405 11.66 1.46 -10.22
N TRP A 406 11.20 0.94 -11.37
CA TRP A 406 11.86 1.21 -12.66
C TRP A 406 11.82 2.70 -13.02
N GLN A 407 10.69 3.36 -12.81
CA GLN A 407 10.51 4.79 -13.11
C GLN A 407 11.38 5.69 -12.22
N ALA A 408 11.62 5.29 -10.97
CA ALA A 408 12.52 5.96 -10.04
C ALA A 408 14.00 5.61 -10.24
N GLY A 409 14.34 4.79 -11.24
CA GLY A 409 15.71 4.43 -11.55
C GLY A 409 16.30 3.31 -10.68
N ARG A 410 15.49 2.60 -9.89
CA ARG A 410 15.88 1.48 -9.01
C ARG A 410 15.63 0.12 -9.69
N LYS A 411 16.24 -0.11 -10.87
CA LYS A 411 15.92 -1.25 -11.74
C LYS A 411 16.15 -2.64 -11.12
N GLU A 412 17.14 -2.79 -10.24
CA GLU A 412 17.44 -4.07 -9.61
C GLU A 412 16.34 -4.44 -8.60
N ASP A 413 15.93 -3.49 -7.77
CA ASP A 413 14.79 -3.65 -6.85
C ASP A 413 13.49 -3.91 -7.62
N ALA A 414 13.30 -3.19 -8.74
CA ALA A 414 12.15 -3.35 -9.62
C ALA A 414 12.06 -4.78 -10.18
N PHE A 415 13.14 -5.28 -10.76
CA PHE A 415 13.18 -6.63 -11.31
C PHE A 415 13.03 -7.69 -10.21
N HIS A 416 13.66 -7.50 -9.05
CA HIS A 416 13.55 -8.44 -7.93
C HIS A 416 12.10 -8.58 -7.44
N LEU A 417 11.39 -7.46 -7.26
CA LEU A 417 9.98 -7.48 -6.89
C LEU A 417 9.10 -8.07 -7.99
N TRP A 418 9.32 -7.66 -9.25
CA TRP A 418 8.57 -8.17 -10.40
C TRP A 418 8.73 -9.68 -10.56
N LYS A 419 9.97 -10.18 -10.50
CA LYS A 419 10.26 -11.62 -10.55
C LYS A 419 9.64 -12.35 -9.37
N SER A 420 9.70 -11.79 -8.16
CA SER A 420 9.05 -12.39 -6.98
C SER A 420 7.55 -12.59 -7.21
N ALA A 421 6.88 -11.56 -7.72
CA ALA A 421 5.45 -11.59 -8.01
C ALA A 421 5.09 -12.61 -9.11
N LEU A 422 5.92 -12.73 -10.15
CA LEU A 422 5.73 -13.74 -11.20
C LEU A 422 6.01 -15.17 -10.73
N LEU A 423 7.04 -15.38 -9.91
CA LEU A 423 7.31 -16.69 -9.32
C LEU A 423 6.12 -17.14 -8.47
N GLU A 424 5.62 -16.26 -7.61
CA GLU A 424 4.41 -16.52 -6.83
C GLU A 424 3.22 -16.83 -7.74
N SER A 425 2.92 -15.96 -8.71
CA SER A 425 1.71 -16.06 -9.52
C SER A 425 1.71 -17.22 -10.51
N MET A 426 2.78 -17.35 -11.28
CA MET A 426 2.81 -18.27 -12.42
C MET A 426 3.28 -19.68 -12.06
N TYR A 427 3.97 -19.86 -10.93
CA TYR A 427 4.61 -21.12 -10.58
C TYR A 427 4.17 -21.70 -9.23
N LEU A 428 3.85 -20.85 -8.25
CA LEU A 428 3.43 -21.30 -6.91
C LEU A 428 1.91 -21.26 -6.71
N GLY A 429 1.21 -20.44 -7.48
CA GLY A 429 -0.25 -20.34 -7.45
C GLY A 429 -0.97 -21.60 -7.94
N ALA A 430 -2.28 -21.66 -7.73
CA ALA A 430 -3.14 -22.80 -8.05
C ALA A 430 -3.34 -23.04 -9.56
N SER A 431 -2.82 -22.15 -10.42
CA SER A 431 -2.93 -22.22 -11.86
C SER A 431 -1.62 -21.78 -12.53
N PRO A 432 -0.83 -22.70 -13.10
CA PRO A 432 0.40 -22.35 -13.79
C PRO A 432 0.18 -21.30 -14.89
N GLY A 433 1.05 -20.29 -14.92
CA GLY A 433 0.99 -19.20 -15.90
C GLY A 433 -0.15 -18.18 -15.69
N SER A 434 -0.88 -18.23 -14.57
CA SER A 434 -2.00 -17.33 -14.27
C SER A 434 -1.55 -15.93 -13.88
N PHE A 435 -2.38 -14.94 -14.19
CA PHE A 435 -2.34 -13.59 -13.60
C PHE A 435 -3.52 -13.41 -12.64
N GLN A 436 -3.37 -13.89 -11.40
CA GLN A 436 -4.45 -13.84 -10.40
C GLN A 436 -4.75 -12.43 -9.85
N GLN A 437 -5.95 -12.23 -9.32
CA GLN A 437 -6.27 -11.00 -8.57
C GLN A 437 -5.51 -10.95 -7.24
N LEU A 438 -5.72 -11.95 -6.38
CA LEU A 438 -5.08 -12.06 -5.07
C LEU A 438 -4.16 -13.26 -5.00
N SER A 439 -3.05 -13.07 -4.31
CA SER A 439 -2.08 -14.12 -3.98
C SER A 439 -2.59 -15.05 -2.88
N PHE A 440 -2.13 -16.30 -2.86
CA PHE A 440 -2.38 -17.20 -1.74
C PHE A 440 -1.73 -16.75 -0.42
N TYR A 441 -0.78 -15.82 -0.46
CA TYR A 441 -0.20 -15.18 0.73
C TYR A 441 -1.16 -14.20 1.42
N ASP A 442 -2.32 -13.88 0.81
CA ASP A 442 -3.36 -13.13 1.50
C ASP A 442 -3.94 -13.93 2.67
N ALA A 443 -3.68 -13.48 3.90
CA ALA A 443 -4.00 -14.22 5.11
C ALA A 443 -5.50 -14.49 5.33
N PHE A 444 -6.40 -13.71 4.73
CA PHE A 444 -7.84 -13.80 4.98
C PHE A 444 -8.62 -14.40 3.80
N ARG A 445 -8.14 -14.22 2.57
CA ARG A 445 -8.86 -14.62 1.35
C ARG A 445 -8.16 -15.73 0.58
N GLY A 446 -6.84 -15.86 0.72
CA GLY A 446 -6.02 -16.69 -0.14
C GLY A 446 -6.12 -16.28 -1.61
N GLU A 447 -5.75 -17.19 -2.51
CA GLU A 447 -5.72 -16.91 -3.95
C GLU A 447 -7.14 -16.75 -4.51
N LEU A 448 -7.37 -15.65 -5.23
CA LEU A 448 -8.65 -15.37 -5.89
C LEU A 448 -8.47 -14.97 -7.36
N TYR A 449 -9.42 -15.45 -8.16
CA TYR A 449 -9.69 -15.14 -9.57
C TYR A 449 -8.50 -15.23 -10.52
N ARG A 450 -8.53 -16.22 -11.40
CA ARG A 450 -7.52 -16.43 -12.45
C ARG A 450 -7.71 -15.46 -13.60
N ASP A 451 -6.60 -15.03 -14.19
CA ASP A 451 -6.53 -14.12 -15.33
C ASP A 451 -7.46 -12.92 -15.18
N PHE A 452 -7.28 -12.19 -14.08
CA PHE A 452 -8.05 -10.99 -13.77
C PHE A 452 -7.53 -9.82 -14.60
N ALA A 453 -8.40 -8.89 -15.00
CA ALA A 453 -8.00 -7.89 -16.00
C ALA A 453 -6.92 -6.93 -15.49
N ASP A 454 -6.98 -6.53 -14.22
CA ASP A 454 -6.02 -5.60 -13.64
C ASP A 454 -4.55 -6.09 -13.65
N PRO A 455 -4.24 -7.30 -13.15
CA PRO A 455 -2.88 -7.83 -13.22
C PRO A 455 -2.44 -8.12 -14.67
N VAL A 456 -3.34 -8.54 -15.56
CA VAL A 456 -3.02 -8.72 -17.00
C VAL A 456 -2.60 -7.39 -17.62
N GLY A 457 -3.33 -6.31 -17.33
CA GLY A 457 -2.99 -4.94 -17.72
C GLY A 457 -1.60 -4.53 -17.24
N MET A 458 -1.33 -4.71 -15.95
CA MET A 458 -0.05 -4.32 -15.35
C MET A 458 1.12 -5.23 -15.75
N ALA A 459 0.88 -6.51 -16.03
CA ALA A 459 1.90 -7.42 -16.56
C ALA A 459 2.38 -6.96 -17.95
N GLY A 460 1.46 -6.52 -18.82
CA GLY A 460 1.81 -5.91 -20.11
C GLY A 460 2.65 -4.65 -19.96
N ARG A 461 2.21 -3.71 -19.12
CA ARG A 461 2.97 -2.47 -18.87
C ARG A 461 4.33 -2.74 -18.25
N THR A 462 4.42 -3.58 -17.23
CA THR A 462 5.70 -3.85 -16.55
C THR A 462 6.70 -4.59 -17.43
N LEU A 463 6.26 -5.54 -18.27
CA LEU A 463 7.14 -6.19 -19.24
C LEU A 463 7.69 -5.18 -20.25
N VAL A 464 6.84 -4.32 -20.79
CA VAL A 464 7.20 -3.44 -21.92
C VAL A 464 7.80 -2.11 -21.47
N GLU A 465 7.13 -1.37 -20.59
CA GLU A 465 7.57 -0.06 -20.07
C GLU A 465 8.58 -0.16 -18.92
N GLY A 466 8.58 -1.28 -18.18
CA GLY A 466 9.49 -1.53 -17.07
C GLY A 466 10.74 -2.29 -17.51
N LEU A 467 10.64 -3.60 -17.71
CA LEU A 467 11.76 -4.49 -18.02
C LEU A 467 12.51 -4.08 -19.30
N PHE A 468 11.79 -3.81 -20.39
CA PHE A 468 12.39 -3.35 -21.65
C PHE A 468 12.43 -1.83 -21.81
N GLY A 469 11.74 -1.09 -20.94
CA GLY A 469 11.84 0.37 -20.90
C GLY A 469 11.23 1.12 -22.08
N ILE A 470 10.37 0.48 -22.87
CA ILE A 470 9.77 1.02 -24.09
C ILE A 470 8.64 1.98 -23.71
N ARG A 471 8.85 3.27 -23.91
CA ARG A 471 7.89 4.34 -23.57
C ARG A 471 7.77 5.34 -24.72
N PRO A 472 7.03 5.03 -25.78
CA PRO A 472 6.85 5.95 -26.90
C PRO A 472 6.12 7.22 -26.46
N ASP A 473 6.53 8.34 -27.04
CA ASP A 473 5.89 9.65 -26.99
C ASP A 473 5.65 10.09 -28.44
N ALA A 474 4.77 9.35 -29.11
CA ALA A 474 4.45 9.54 -30.52
C ALA A 474 3.75 10.88 -30.79
N LEU A 475 3.14 11.50 -29.76
CA LEU A 475 2.64 12.88 -29.83
C LEU A 475 3.76 13.88 -30.15
N ASN A 476 4.97 13.64 -29.62
CA ASN A 476 6.15 14.46 -29.85
C ASN A 476 7.12 13.83 -30.88
N GLY A 477 6.76 12.70 -31.49
CA GLY A 477 7.60 12.00 -32.46
C GLY A 477 8.85 11.36 -31.86
N VAL A 478 8.78 10.92 -30.60
CA VAL A 478 9.93 10.35 -29.86
C VAL A 478 9.64 8.91 -29.42
N LEU A 479 10.62 8.02 -29.61
CA LEU A 479 10.66 6.68 -29.02
C LEU A 479 11.66 6.71 -27.86
N ARG A 480 11.16 6.66 -26.62
CA ARG A 480 12.02 6.55 -25.44
C ARG A 480 12.25 5.09 -25.11
N ILE A 481 13.51 4.72 -24.90
CA ILE A 481 13.89 3.38 -24.47
C ILE A 481 14.88 3.53 -23.31
N GLN A 482 14.59 2.87 -22.19
CA GLN A 482 15.46 2.83 -21.02
C GLN A 482 15.47 1.41 -20.41
N PRO A 483 16.37 0.52 -20.84
CA PRO A 483 16.41 -0.86 -20.37
C PRO A 483 16.36 -1.02 -18.84
N GLY A 484 15.51 -1.93 -18.37
CA GLY A 484 15.25 -2.18 -16.96
C GLY A 484 15.69 -3.56 -16.46
N TRP A 485 16.26 -4.40 -17.31
CA TRP A 485 16.73 -5.73 -16.90
C TRP A 485 17.97 -5.71 -15.98
N PRO A 486 18.22 -6.79 -15.24
CA PRO A 486 19.39 -6.93 -14.38
C PRO A 486 20.70 -6.71 -15.12
N GLU A 487 21.66 -6.09 -14.46
CA GLU A 487 22.95 -5.77 -15.05
C GLU A 487 23.78 -7.00 -15.46
N GLU A 488 23.61 -8.12 -14.78
CA GLU A 488 24.34 -9.35 -15.07
C GLU A 488 23.86 -10.09 -16.33
N TRP A 489 22.74 -9.69 -16.93
CA TRP A 489 22.21 -10.36 -18.11
C TRP A 489 23.10 -10.12 -19.33
N PRO A 490 23.64 -11.18 -19.97
CA PRO A 490 24.50 -11.02 -21.15
C PRO A 490 23.70 -10.83 -22.44
N ARG A 491 22.40 -11.17 -22.43
CA ARG A 491 21.49 -10.95 -23.56
C ARG A 491 20.06 -10.82 -23.09
N ALA A 492 19.24 -10.10 -23.84
CA ALA A 492 17.79 -10.09 -23.67
C ALA A 492 17.14 -9.69 -25.00
N SER A 493 15.98 -10.27 -25.31
CA SER A 493 15.22 -9.84 -26.49
C SER A 493 13.71 -9.86 -26.26
N LEU A 494 13.05 -8.88 -26.86
CA LEU A 494 11.60 -8.76 -26.91
C LEU A 494 11.20 -8.42 -28.34
N THR A 495 10.24 -9.15 -28.88
CA THR A 495 9.52 -8.76 -30.10
C THR A 495 8.03 -8.69 -29.80
N ILE A 496 7.48 -7.50 -30.02
CA ILE A 496 6.05 -7.20 -30.02
C ILE A 496 5.69 -6.53 -31.35
N ALA A 497 4.40 -6.27 -31.58
CA ALA A 497 3.91 -5.75 -32.87
C ALA A 497 4.61 -4.45 -33.32
N ASP A 498 4.86 -3.52 -32.39
CA ASP A 498 5.39 -2.20 -32.71
C ASP A 498 6.91 -2.12 -32.68
N ILE A 499 7.61 -3.09 -32.10
CA ILE A 499 9.06 -3.00 -31.90
C ILE A 499 9.70 -4.36 -31.59
N SER A 500 10.91 -4.55 -32.12
CA SER A 500 11.83 -5.60 -31.69
C SER A 500 13.08 -4.97 -31.07
N ILE A 501 13.51 -5.50 -29.93
CA ILE A 501 14.76 -5.15 -29.25
C ILE A 501 15.57 -6.43 -29.03
N LEU A 502 16.83 -6.41 -29.41
CA LEU A 502 17.85 -7.39 -29.02
C LEU A 502 19.00 -6.65 -28.34
N PHE A 503 19.36 -7.11 -27.15
CA PHE A 503 20.52 -6.68 -26.40
C PHE A 503 21.52 -7.83 -26.29
N GLU A 504 22.79 -7.53 -26.51
CA GLU A 504 23.92 -8.45 -26.38
C GLU A 504 25.10 -7.75 -25.71
N ARG A 505 25.71 -8.40 -24.72
CA ARG A 505 26.89 -7.94 -24.01
C ARG A 505 28.05 -8.91 -24.20
N ALA A 506 29.21 -8.38 -24.57
CA ALA A 506 30.45 -9.13 -24.73
C ALA A 506 31.60 -8.38 -24.04
N GLY A 507 31.91 -8.78 -22.80
CA GLY A 507 32.91 -8.08 -21.99
C GLY A 507 32.47 -6.64 -21.70
N ASN A 508 33.27 -5.66 -22.13
CA ASN A 508 32.99 -4.24 -21.94
C ASN A 508 32.21 -3.61 -23.12
N SER A 509 31.68 -4.44 -24.02
CA SER A 509 30.93 -4.01 -25.19
C SER A 509 29.45 -4.35 -25.03
N ASP A 510 28.58 -3.36 -25.22
CA ASP A 510 27.14 -3.54 -25.30
C ASP A 510 26.63 -3.21 -26.70
N ARG A 511 25.80 -4.09 -27.25
CA ARG A 511 25.13 -3.88 -28.53
C ARG A 511 23.62 -3.96 -28.37
N TYR A 512 22.93 -3.01 -28.99
CA TYR A 512 21.48 -2.96 -29.07
C TYR A 512 21.04 -2.91 -30.54
N THR A 513 20.20 -3.84 -30.95
CA THR A 513 19.45 -3.78 -32.20
C THR A 513 18.01 -3.44 -31.89
N ILE A 514 17.55 -2.27 -32.34
CA ILE A 514 16.17 -1.80 -32.16
C ILE A 514 15.52 -1.64 -33.54
N ILE A 515 14.40 -2.32 -33.76
CA ILE A 515 13.64 -2.27 -35.01
C ILE A 515 12.23 -1.77 -34.69
N PRO A 516 11.97 -0.46 -34.82
CA PRO A 516 10.63 0.09 -34.66
C PRO A 516 9.75 -0.24 -35.87
N SER A 517 8.49 -0.54 -35.60
CA SER A 517 7.41 -0.83 -36.56
C SER A 517 6.17 0.06 -36.35
N PHE A 518 6.31 1.14 -35.57
CA PHE A 518 5.26 2.14 -35.37
C PHE A 518 4.78 2.74 -36.69
N THR A 519 3.51 3.14 -36.76
CA THR A 519 2.91 3.76 -37.95
C THR A 519 3.59 5.06 -38.37
N LYS A 520 4.21 5.77 -37.42
CA LYS A 520 4.98 7.00 -37.66
C LYS A 520 6.45 6.75 -37.33
N PRO A 521 7.40 7.22 -38.16
CA PRO A 521 8.81 7.21 -37.78
C PRO A 521 9.04 8.06 -36.54
N LEU A 522 9.69 7.48 -35.52
CA LEU A 522 9.97 8.14 -34.24
C LEU A 522 11.47 8.37 -34.07
N LYS A 523 11.87 9.54 -33.55
CA LYS A 523 13.25 9.81 -33.17
C LYS A 523 13.61 9.05 -31.90
N LEU A 524 14.78 8.46 -31.85
CA LEU A 524 15.21 7.69 -30.69
C LEU A 524 15.74 8.59 -29.58
N GLN A 525 15.23 8.39 -28.37
CA GLN A 525 15.81 8.87 -27.12
C GLN A 525 16.18 7.65 -26.27
N PHE A 526 17.42 7.19 -26.40
CA PHE A 526 17.90 5.98 -25.73
C PHE A 526 18.66 6.35 -24.47
N ARG A 527 18.21 5.85 -23.32
CA ARG A 527 18.86 6.07 -22.02
C ARG A 527 19.41 4.75 -21.49
N VAL A 528 20.66 4.75 -21.07
CA VAL A 528 21.34 3.54 -20.61
C VAL A 528 22.31 3.86 -19.47
N ARG A 529 22.47 2.90 -18.56
CA ARG A 529 23.50 2.99 -17.52
C ARG A 529 24.86 2.64 -18.14
N PRO A 530 25.89 3.48 -17.98
CA PRO A 530 27.25 3.12 -18.36
C PRO A 530 27.72 1.87 -17.60
N GLY A 531 28.42 0.96 -18.29
CA GLY A 531 28.99 -0.24 -17.68
C GLY A 531 30.28 -0.02 -16.89
N ALA A 532 30.91 1.15 -17.02
CA ALA A 532 32.13 1.55 -16.34
C ALA A 532 32.29 3.09 -16.37
N SER A 533 33.31 3.62 -15.69
CA SER A 533 33.51 5.05 -15.48
C SER A 533 33.93 5.84 -16.73
N GLU A 534 34.39 5.18 -17.78
CA GLU A 534 34.75 5.79 -19.07
C GLU A 534 33.89 5.26 -20.22
N ILE A 535 33.62 6.16 -21.17
CA ILE A 535 32.93 5.84 -22.42
C ILE A 535 33.95 5.92 -23.56
N ARG A 536 34.43 4.77 -24.03
CA ARG A 536 35.47 4.71 -25.07
C ARG A 536 34.92 5.02 -26.45
N SER A 537 33.73 4.51 -26.76
CA SER A 537 33.04 4.86 -28.01
C SER A 537 31.55 4.61 -27.92
N ILE A 538 30.78 5.44 -28.62
CA ILE A 538 29.36 5.24 -28.87
C ILE A 538 29.16 5.36 -30.37
N ARG A 539 28.54 4.35 -30.98
CA ARG A 539 28.14 4.40 -32.39
C ARG A 539 26.64 4.14 -32.51
N VAL A 540 26.01 4.86 -33.42
CA VAL A 540 24.65 4.58 -33.88
C VAL A 540 24.69 4.37 -35.38
N ASN A 541 24.26 3.19 -35.84
CA ASN A 541 24.30 2.79 -37.25
C ASN A 541 25.71 2.94 -37.87
N GLY A 542 26.74 2.56 -37.11
CA GLY A 542 28.15 2.61 -37.51
C GLY A 542 28.83 3.98 -37.43
N ALA A 543 28.06 5.07 -37.31
CA ALA A 543 28.57 6.42 -37.15
C ALA A 543 28.80 6.77 -35.67
N ALA A 544 29.84 7.54 -35.36
CA ALA A 544 30.07 8.03 -34.01
C ALA A 544 28.89 8.91 -33.55
N ALA A 545 28.37 8.66 -32.35
CA ALA A 545 27.24 9.41 -31.80
C ALA A 545 27.64 10.19 -30.55
N GLN A 546 26.96 11.32 -30.35
CA GLN A 546 27.10 12.14 -29.15
C GLN A 546 26.16 11.63 -28.06
N TRP A 547 26.56 11.83 -26.81
CA TRP A 547 25.76 11.50 -25.63
C TRP A 547 25.70 12.69 -24.69
N GLN A 548 24.71 12.67 -23.80
CA GLN A 548 24.52 13.66 -22.74
C GLN A 548 24.36 12.96 -21.40
N ASN A 549 24.97 13.51 -20.36
CA ASN A 549 24.78 13.03 -19.00
C ASN A 549 23.39 13.45 -18.49
N VAL A 550 22.62 12.52 -17.91
CA VAL A 550 21.36 12.83 -17.24
C VAL A 550 21.67 13.16 -15.77
N GLU A 551 22.01 14.42 -15.50
CA GLU A 551 22.47 14.86 -14.16
C GLU A 551 21.43 14.73 -13.05
N THR A 552 20.15 14.59 -13.40
CA THR A 552 19.05 14.36 -12.44
C THR A 552 18.86 12.89 -12.10
N SER A 553 19.69 11.98 -12.63
CA SER A 553 19.64 10.56 -12.30
C SER A 553 20.02 10.34 -10.84
N VAL A 554 19.21 9.51 -10.16
CA VAL A 554 19.41 9.09 -8.77
C VAL A 554 19.74 7.61 -8.74
N GLY A 555 20.69 7.22 -7.90
CA GLY A 555 21.16 5.85 -7.72
C GLY A 555 22.39 5.52 -8.56
N TYR A 556 22.31 5.74 -9.87
CA TYR A 556 23.34 5.36 -10.84
C TYR A 556 23.48 6.41 -11.95
N PRO A 557 24.66 6.54 -12.58
CA PRO A 557 24.82 7.38 -13.75
C PRO A 557 23.95 6.88 -14.90
N LEU A 558 23.40 7.84 -15.64
CA LEU A 558 22.58 7.57 -16.81
C LEU A 558 23.00 8.51 -17.93
N ILE A 559 23.20 7.96 -19.13
CA ILE A 559 23.49 8.73 -20.33
C ILE A 559 22.33 8.66 -21.31
N GLU A 560 22.16 9.71 -22.10
CA GLU A 560 21.16 9.81 -23.16
C GLU A 560 21.83 9.95 -24.53
N ILE A 561 21.44 9.07 -25.46
CA ILE A 561 21.83 9.08 -26.86
C ILE A 561 20.59 9.43 -27.67
N ARG A 562 20.73 10.41 -28.57
CA ARG A 562 19.66 10.84 -29.48
C ARG A 562 20.00 10.47 -30.92
N ALA A 563 19.03 9.94 -31.64
CA ALA A 563 19.18 9.64 -33.06
C ALA A 563 17.91 10.03 -33.84
N GLU A 564 18.11 10.42 -35.10
CA GLU A 564 17.00 10.71 -36.01
C GLU A 564 16.16 9.46 -36.30
N ALA A 565 14.94 9.66 -36.80
CA ALA A 565 14.05 8.55 -37.11
C ALA A 565 14.67 7.60 -38.15
N ALA A 566 14.73 6.31 -37.84
CA ALA A 566 15.33 5.28 -38.69
C ALA A 566 14.52 3.97 -38.59
N PRO A 567 14.50 3.13 -39.65
CA PRO A 567 13.83 1.82 -39.60
C PRO A 567 14.57 0.81 -38.72
N ARG A 568 15.81 1.12 -38.33
CA ARG A 568 16.68 0.30 -37.49
C ARG A 568 17.70 1.17 -36.78
N TYR A 569 17.97 0.85 -35.52
CA TYR A 569 19.06 1.40 -34.73
C TYR A 569 19.99 0.28 -34.29
N GLU A 570 21.24 0.37 -34.70
CA GLU A 570 22.36 -0.40 -34.16
C GLU A 570 23.15 0.51 -33.23
N ILE A 571 23.03 0.30 -31.93
CA ILE A 571 23.77 1.06 -30.92
C ILE A 571 24.89 0.19 -30.40
N GLU A 572 26.13 0.64 -30.55
CA GLU A 572 27.33 -0.04 -30.05
C GLU A 572 28.00 0.86 -29.01
N LEU A 573 28.21 0.33 -27.81
CA LEU A 573 28.79 1.04 -26.68
C LEU A 573 30.02 0.28 -26.21
N GLU A 574 31.14 0.98 -26.09
CA GLU A 574 32.40 0.43 -25.58
C GLU A 574 32.74 1.15 -24.27
N TRP A 575 32.79 0.39 -23.18
CA TRP A 575 33.07 0.88 -21.84
C TRP A 575 34.56 0.73 -21.48
N GLY A 576 35.06 1.63 -20.64
CA GLY A 576 36.44 1.63 -20.14
C GLY A 576 36.52 2.17 -18.71
N GLY A 577 37.73 2.21 -18.16
CA GLY A 577 37.95 2.67 -16.79
C GLY A 577 37.53 1.63 -15.74
N ASP A 578 37.22 2.16 -14.56
CA ASP A 578 36.91 1.40 -13.34
C ASP A 578 35.40 1.16 -13.20
N ALA A 579 35.04 0.30 -12.24
CA ALA A 579 33.63 0.09 -11.89
C ALA A 579 33.00 1.38 -11.35
N ILE A 580 31.70 1.54 -11.55
CA ILE A 580 30.96 2.68 -11.02
C ILE A 580 30.97 2.62 -9.49
N GLU A 581 31.42 3.70 -8.85
CA GLU A 581 31.45 3.81 -7.39
C GLU A 581 30.02 3.89 -6.83
N ILE A 582 29.72 3.08 -5.81
CA ILE A 582 28.45 3.12 -5.07
C ILE A 582 28.77 3.46 -3.62
N PRO A 583 28.75 4.76 -3.23
CA PRO A 583 29.04 5.15 -1.85
C PRO A 583 27.95 4.60 -0.92
N ARG A 584 28.36 4.15 0.27
CA ARG A 584 27.44 3.59 1.28
C ARG A 584 27.78 4.12 2.66
N LEU A 585 26.74 4.44 3.42
CA LEU A 585 26.84 4.68 4.84
C LEU A 585 26.57 3.39 5.64
N PRO A 586 26.97 3.35 6.92
CA PRO A 586 26.44 2.36 7.83
C PRO A 586 24.90 2.39 7.83
N ALA A 587 24.26 1.22 7.83
CA ALA A 587 22.80 1.12 7.80
C ALA A 587 22.12 1.80 9.01
N VAL A 588 22.85 1.92 10.12
CA VAL A 588 22.40 2.56 11.35
C VAL A 588 23.44 3.57 11.79
N ILE A 589 22.99 4.79 12.11
CA ILE A 589 23.82 5.85 12.68
C ILE A 589 23.13 6.32 13.97
N PRO A 590 23.81 6.31 15.12
CA PRO A 590 23.19 6.80 16.35
C PRO A 590 22.95 8.31 16.26
N VAL A 591 21.97 8.84 16.99
CA VAL A 591 21.78 10.28 17.17
C VAL A 591 23.08 10.92 17.65
N ASN A 592 23.48 12.05 17.03
CA ASN A 592 24.77 12.72 17.21
C ASN A 592 26.00 11.88 16.83
N GLY A 593 25.80 10.78 16.11
CA GLY A 593 26.88 9.97 15.54
C GLY A 593 27.59 10.66 14.40
N THR A 594 28.88 10.40 14.25
CA THR A 594 29.69 10.94 13.16
C THR A 594 29.44 10.18 11.87
N VAL A 595 29.29 10.93 10.78
CA VAL A 595 29.27 10.45 9.40
C VAL A 595 30.57 10.90 8.75
N ASP A 596 31.46 9.95 8.48
CA ASP A 596 32.71 10.18 7.75
C ASP A 596 32.73 9.25 6.54
N LEU A 597 32.43 9.82 5.37
CA LEU A 597 32.33 9.10 4.11
C LEU A 597 33.41 9.60 3.15
N ALA A 598 34.25 8.69 2.69
CA ALA A 598 35.22 8.94 1.63
C ALA A 598 34.65 8.47 0.28
N PHE A 599 34.91 9.25 -0.76
CA PHE A 599 34.67 8.96 -2.16
C PHE A 599 36.02 8.60 -2.79
N HIS A 600 36.18 7.33 -3.15
CA HIS A 600 37.48 6.76 -3.51
C HIS A 600 37.82 6.98 -4.98
N ASP A 601 36.84 6.75 -5.87
CA ASP A 601 37.02 6.80 -7.32
C ASP A 601 36.30 8.01 -7.94
N SER A 602 35.41 8.64 -7.17
CA SER A 602 34.60 9.79 -7.55
C SER A 602 34.89 11.03 -6.71
N ASN A 603 34.47 12.19 -7.21
CA ASN A 603 34.53 13.45 -6.50
C ASN A 603 33.12 13.88 -6.08
N LEU A 604 32.96 14.27 -4.82
CA LEU A 604 31.77 14.92 -4.30
C LEU A 604 31.66 16.35 -4.85
N LEU A 605 30.54 16.65 -5.48
CA LEU A 605 30.22 17.97 -6.02
C LEU A 605 29.24 18.74 -5.13
N GLU A 606 28.20 18.07 -4.63
CA GLU A 606 27.10 18.69 -3.90
C GLU A 606 26.44 17.68 -2.95
N VAL A 607 25.85 18.15 -1.85
CA VAL A 607 25.01 17.35 -0.95
C VAL A 607 23.63 17.98 -0.86
N TYR A 608 22.60 17.17 -1.06
CA TYR A 608 21.20 17.52 -0.90
C TYR A 608 20.57 16.66 0.19
N ASP A 609 20.20 17.30 1.30
CA ASP A 609 19.54 16.66 2.44
C ASP A 609 18.11 17.21 2.63
N PRO A 610 17.12 16.66 1.91
CA PRO A 610 15.72 17.12 2.03
C PRO A 610 15.08 16.84 3.39
N GLN A 611 15.64 15.90 4.18
CA GLN A 611 15.07 15.47 5.46
C GLN A 611 15.70 16.19 6.66
N GLN A 612 16.79 16.94 6.44
CA GLN A 612 17.61 17.58 7.48
C GLN A 612 18.13 16.53 8.47
N ALA A 613 18.57 15.40 7.94
CA ALA A 613 19.10 14.26 8.68
C ALA A 613 20.54 14.48 9.18
N LEU A 614 21.32 15.34 8.52
CA LEU A 614 22.73 15.58 8.82
C LEU A 614 23.04 17.06 9.05
N SER A 615 23.93 17.34 9.99
CA SER A 615 24.64 18.62 10.13
C SER A 615 26.01 18.47 9.44
N ILE A 616 26.19 19.10 8.28
CA ILE A 616 27.44 18.99 7.50
C ILE A 616 28.53 19.85 8.14
N GLU A 617 29.60 19.21 8.62
CA GLU A 617 30.75 19.86 9.25
C GLU A 617 31.79 20.29 8.20
N SER A 618 32.07 19.39 7.25
CA SER A 618 32.92 19.72 6.10
C SER A 618 32.60 18.83 4.91
N GLN A 619 32.70 19.41 3.72
CA GLN A 619 32.71 18.68 2.47
C GLN A 619 33.95 19.14 1.71
N ASN A 620 34.83 18.20 1.40
CA ASN A 620 35.96 18.41 0.49
C ASN A 620 35.76 17.46 -0.69
N GLY A 621 36.41 17.74 -1.83
CA GLY A 621 36.09 17.06 -3.09
C GLY A 621 36.06 15.52 -3.04
N ASN A 622 36.61 14.88 -2.01
CA ASN A 622 36.65 13.43 -1.87
C ASN A 622 36.09 12.93 -0.52
N ASN A 623 35.64 13.79 0.40
CA ASN A 623 35.07 13.37 1.69
C ASN A 623 33.86 14.23 2.10
N LEU A 624 32.91 13.57 2.77
CA LEU A 624 31.82 14.17 3.52
C LEU A 624 31.99 13.86 5.01
N LEU A 625 32.13 14.90 5.83
CA LEU A 625 32.10 14.83 7.29
C LEU A 625 30.84 15.55 7.80
N ALA A 626 30.00 14.83 8.54
CA ALA A 626 28.77 15.35 9.10
C ALA A 626 28.41 14.68 10.43
N ILE A 627 27.41 15.21 11.13
CA ILE A 627 26.84 14.64 12.36
C ILE A 627 25.36 14.32 12.13
N ALA A 628 24.92 13.12 12.50
CA ALA A 628 23.50 12.76 12.46
C ALA A 628 22.69 13.58 13.47
N THR A 629 21.56 14.15 13.02
CA THR A 629 20.67 14.94 13.87
C THR A 629 19.86 14.06 14.83
N ASP A 630 18.99 14.67 15.63
CA ASP A 630 18.04 13.99 16.53
C ASP A 630 16.77 13.50 15.82
N ARG A 631 16.72 13.58 14.49
CA ARG A 631 15.57 13.15 13.69
C ARG A 631 15.58 11.65 13.46
N GLU A 632 15.13 10.88 14.45
CA GLU A 632 15.08 9.40 14.41
C GLU A 632 14.22 8.80 13.29
N GLY A 633 14.68 7.69 12.71
CA GLY A 633 14.00 6.91 11.67
C GLY A 633 14.82 6.78 10.39
N TYR A 634 14.22 6.18 9.36
CA TYR A 634 14.87 5.99 8.05
C TYR A 634 15.05 7.31 7.32
N ARG A 635 16.25 7.55 6.80
CA ARG A 635 16.68 8.78 6.13
C ARG A 635 17.42 8.47 4.84
N THR A 636 17.33 9.42 3.92
CA THR A 636 18.08 9.43 2.67
C THR A 636 18.66 10.83 2.47
N VAL A 637 19.99 10.89 2.31
CA VAL A 637 20.71 12.08 1.86
C VAL A 637 21.28 11.81 0.48
N PHE A 638 21.34 12.80 -0.40
CA PHE A 638 21.82 12.63 -1.76
C PHE A 638 23.17 13.34 -1.95
N ALA A 639 24.16 12.62 -2.45
CA ALA A 639 25.47 13.16 -2.82
C ALA A 639 25.59 13.22 -4.35
N LYS A 640 25.71 14.42 -4.91
CA LYS A 640 26.04 14.58 -6.34
C LYS A 640 27.51 14.27 -6.50
N ILE A 641 27.83 13.22 -7.24
CA ILE A 641 29.21 12.75 -7.43
C ILE A 641 29.59 12.73 -8.90
N LYS A 642 30.89 12.83 -9.16
CA LYS A 642 31.49 12.76 -10.49
C LYS A 642 32.60 11.72 -10.54
N GLN A 643 32.45 10.73 -11.41
CA GLN A 643 33.47 9.72 -11.70
C GLN A 643 33.78 9.75 -13.20
N GLY A 644 35.02 10.09 -13.58
CA GLY A 644 35.34 10.39 -14.98
C GLY A 644 34.47 11.53 -15.51
N ASP A 645 33.76 11.29 -16.62
CA ASP A 645 32.82 12.25 -17.23
C ASP A 645 31.36 12.05 -16.77
N LEU A 646 31.09 11.06 -15.91
CA LEU A 646 29.75 10.72 -15.44
C LEU A 646 29.41 11.51 -14.18
N VAL A 647 28.18 12.05 -14.11
CA VAL A 647 27.68 12.83 -12.98
C VAL A 647 26.27 12.36 -12.58
N TRP A 648 26.06 12.03 -11.31
CA TRP A 648 24.75 11.60 -10.83
C TRP A 648 24.58 11.86 -9.34
N TRP A 649 23.37 11.65 -8.83
CA TRP A 649 23.06 11.70 -7.41
C TRP A 649 23.10 10.30 -6.81
N ALA A 650 24.05 10.05 -5.91
CA ALA A 650 24.12 8.83 -5.13
C ALA A 650 23.25 8.98 -3.86
N PRO A 651 22.23 8.13 -3.65
CA PRO A 651 21.47 8.09 -2.42
C PRO A 651 22.29 7.43 -1.30
N LEU A 652 22.31 8.06 -0.15
CA LEU A 652 22.94 7.61 1.08
C LEU A 652 21.84 7.27 2.08
N ASP A 653 21.43 6.00 2.09
CA ASP A 653 20.36 5.49 2.95
C ASP A 653 20.90 5.01 4.30
N PHE A 654 20.25 5.44 5.39
CA PHE A 654 20.58 5.01 6.75
C PHE A 654 19.37 5.18 7.67
N GLU A 655 19.46 4.63 8.88
CA GLU A 655 18.49 4.85 9.93
C GLU A 655 19.15 5.59 11.10
N ILE A 656 18.56 6.72 11.52
CA ILE A 656 18.97 7.40 12.74
C ILE A 656 18.27 6.71 13.91
N ARG A 657 19.05 6.13 14.85
CA ARG A 657 18.52 5.45 16.04
C ARG A 657 19.05 6.10 17.33
N PRO A 658 18.38 5.94 18.47
CA PRO A 658 18.98 6.28 19.76
C PRO A 658 20.28 5.45 19.96
N PRO A 659 21.33 6.00 20.61
CA PRO A 659 22.59 5.29 20.84
C PRO A 659 22.42 3.95 21.54
N VAL A 660 21.44 3.86 22.43
CA VAL A 660 21.05 2.64 23.15
C VAL A 660 19.55 2.44 22.95
N LYS A 661 19.15 1.25 22.51
CA LYS A 661 17.73 0.86 22.39
C LYS A 661 17.43 -0.29 23.34
N LEU A 662 16.30 -0.20 24.04
CA LEU A 662 15.77 -1.30 24.82
C LEU A 662 14.82 -2.13 23.95
N LEU A 663 14.96 -3.46 24.02
CA LEU A 663 14.12 -4.42 23.29
C LEU A 663 13.36 -5.28 24.31
N PRO A 664 12.07 -5.01 24.60
CA PRO A 664 11.28 -5.83 25.50
C PRO A 664 11.13 -7.26 24.97
N GLU A 665 11.15 -8.27 25.84
CA GLU A 665 10.71 -9.61 25.44
C GLU A 665 9.19 -9.62 25.22
N GLN A 666 8.72 -10.30 24.17
CA GLN A 666 7.28 -10.46 23.92
C GLN A 666 6.59 -11.23 25.06
N HIS A 667 7.27 -12.25 25.58
CA HIS A 667 6.82 -13.00 26.76
C HIS A 667 7.55 -12.52 28.01
N GLN A 668 6.82 -11.78 28.84
CA GLN A 668 7.32 -11.27 30.11
C GLN A 668 7.18 -12.31 31.23
N ARG A 669 7.71 -11.97 32.41
CA ARG A 669 7.69 -12.85 33.60
C ARG A 669 6.74 -12.29 34.66
N PRO A 670 6.02 -13.12 35.43
CA PRO A 670 5.12 -12.62 36.48
C PRO A 670 5.82 -11.89 37.64
N ASP A 671 7.13 -12.04 37.78
CA ASP A 671 7.92 -11.56 38.92
C ASP A 671 8.86 -10.39 38.60
N GLY A 672 8.79 -9.82 37.38
CA GLY A 672 9.66 -8.71 37.00
C GLY A 672 9.73 -8.44 35.50
N LEU A 673 10.75 -7.72 35.05
CA LEU A 673 10.89 -7.29 33.66
C LEU A 673 11.93 -8.13 32.92
N ALA A 674 11.68 -8.46 31.66
CA ALA A 674 12.59 -9.15 30.76
C ALA A 674 12.80 -8.33 29.48
N PHE A 675 14.05 -8.03 29.14
CA PHE A 675 14.39 -7.27 27.94
C PHE A 675 15.85 -7.48 27.55
N ARG A 676 16.20 -7.10 26.33
CA ARG A 676 17.58 -6.96 25.86
C ARG A 676 17.92 -5.49 25.68
N ILE A 677 19.22 -5.18 25.70
CA ILE A 677 19.72 -3.84 25.36
C ILE A 677 20.55 -3.97 24.10
N GLN A 678 20.30 -3.09 23.14
CA GLN A 678 21.04 -2.96 21.90
C GLN A 678 21.92 -1.71 21.96
N ASN A 679 23.19 -1.88 21.61
CA ASN A 679 24.13 -0.79 21.38
C ASN A 679 24.16 -0.44 19.88
N ASN A 680 23.68 0.75 19.51
CA ASN A 680 23.70 1.23 18.13
C ASN A 680 24.96 2.07 17.82
N THR A 681 25.89 2.23 18.76
CA THR A 681 27.14 2.95 18.53
C THR A 681 28.25 2.06 17.99
N ASP A 682 29.28 2.70 17.45
CA ASP A 682 30.54 2.13 16.96
C ASP A 682 31.55 1.82 18.09
N THR A 683 31.19 2.10 19.34
CA THR A 683 32.05 1.98 20.52
C THR A 683 31.43 1.07 21.57
N ALA A 684 32.27 0.43 22.39
CA ALA A 684 31.79 -0.38 23.50
C ALA A 684 31.20 0.50 24.61
N LEU A 685 30.06 0.08 25.16
CA LEU A 685 29.36 0.78 26.24
C LEU A 685 29.34 -0.07 27.51
N THR A 686 29.36 0.61 28.65
CA THR A 686 29.03 0.01 29.95
C THR A 686 27.81 0.73 30.50
N ILE A 687 26.74 -0.03 30.73
CA ILE A 687 25.42 0.48 31.07
C ILE A 687 25.07 0.09 32.50
N ASP A 688 24.65 1.09 33.28
CA ASP A 688 23.90 0.92 34.52
C ASP A 688 22.40 1.03 34.22
N ILE A 689 21.60 0.19 34.87
CA ILE A 689 20.14 0.19 34.77
C ILE A 689 19.57 0.66 36.12
N LEU A 690 18.73 1.69 36.09
CA LEU A 690 18.18 2.37 37.26
C LEU A 690 16.66 2.42 37.23
N THR A 691 16.05 2.56 38.42
CA THR A 691 14.60 2.79 38.59
C THR A 691 14.17 4.22 38.26
N ASP A 692 15.02 5.21 38.57
CA ASP A 692 14.77 6.63 38.30
C ASP A 692 16.10 7.37 37.97
N PRO A 693 16.07 8.62 37.49
CA PRO A 693 17.27 9.37 37.08
C PRO A 693 18.36 9.49 38.17
N GLY A 694 17.99 9.53 39.45
CA GLY A 694 18.89 9.58 40.60
C GLY A 694 18.86 8.31 41.46
N GLY A 695 18.19 7.27 40.98
CA GLY A 695 17.64 6.19 41.78
C GLY A 695 18.55 5.03 42.07
N LEU A 696 17.93 3.97 42.61
CA LEU A 696 18.58 2.70 42.90
C LEU A 696 19.09 2.06 41.60
N VAL A 697 20.37 1.67 41.59
CA VAL A 697 20.94 0.88 40.50
C VAL A 697 20.45 -0.58 40.64
N LEU A 698 19.55 -0.99 39.75
CA LEU A 698 19.02 -2.36 39.70
C LEU A 698 20.06 -3.35 39.19
N LYS A 699 20.89 -2.92 38.24
CA LYS A 699 21.98 -3.72 37.68
C LYS A 699 23.07 -2.77 37.17
N SER A 700 24.31 -3.00 37.57
CA SER A 700 25.46 -2.18 37.15
C SER A 700 26.38 -2.95 36.23
N GLY A 701 27.10 -2.22 35.37
CA GLY A 701 28.24 -2.78 34.63
C GLY A 701 27.87 -3.73 33.49
N VAL A 702 26.68 -3.59 32.88
CA VAL A 702 26.31 -4.36 31.69
C VAL A 702 27.20 -3.91 30.53
N ARG A 703 28.10 -4.77 30.08
CA ARG A 703 29.04 -4.48 28.99
C ARG A 703 28.45 -4.90 27.65
N LEU A 704 28.46 -3.98 26.69
CA LEU A 704 28.05 -4.23 25.31
C LEU A 704 29.20 -3.81 24.39
N THR A 705 29.56 -4.66 23.43
CA THR A 705 30.42 -4.25 22.33
C THR A 705 29.64 -3.38 21.34
N ALA A 706 30.34 -2.69 20.45
CA ALA A 706 29.71 -1.93 19.36
C ALA A 706 28.74 -2.81 18.55
N GLY A 707 27.57 -2.28 18.19
CA GLY A 707 26.55 -2.99 17.40
C GLY A 707 25.88 -4.21 18.06
N SER A 708 26.25 -4.57 19.30
CA SER A 708 25.79 -5.82 19.93
C SER A 708 24.43 -5.69 20.63
N ILE A 709 23.77 -6.82 20.81
CA ILE A 709 22.58 -6.98 21.65
C ILE A 709 22.97 -7.90 22.81
N THR A 710 22.52 -7.56 24.03
CA THR A 710 22.75 -8.42 25.20
C THR A 710 21.93 -9.71 25.12
N ASP A 711 22.34 -10.72 25.90
CA ASP A 711 21.41 -11.74 26.35
C ASP A 711 20.23 -11.11 27.12
N VAL A 712 19.16 -11.89 27.33
CA VAL A 712 17.99 -11.42 28.08
C VAL A 712 18.39 -11.01 29.50
N ILE A 713 18.11 -9.76 29.84
CA ILE A 713 18.26 -9.19 31.17
C ILE A 713 16.94 -9.32 31.89
N THR A 714 16.97 -9.97 33.06
CA THR A 714 15.82 -10.05 33.95
C THR A 714 16.04 -9.21 35.19
N LEU A 715 15.10 -8.33 35.50
CA LEU A 715 15.13 -7.50 36.70
C LEU A 715 13.94 -7.82 37.59
N ARG A 716 14.15 -7.77 38.91
CA ARG A 716 13.10 -7.89 39.93
C ARG A 716 13.17 -6.68 40.83
N SER A 717 12.02 -6.05 41.07
CA SER A 717 11.88 -4.94 42.00
C SER A 717 10.47 -4.96 42.58
N PRO A 718 10.30 -4.71 43.90
CA PRO A 718 8.97 -4.50 44.48
C PRO A 718 8.30 -3.21 43.99
N GLU A 719 9.04 -2.34 43.28
CA GLU A 719 8.50 -1.10 42.70
C GLU A 719 7.84 -1.32 41.35
N PHE A 720 8.11 -2.45 40.67
CA PHE A 720 7.48 -2.73 39.39
C PHE A 720 5.99 -2.97 39.55
N VAL A 721 5.23 -2.48 38.58
CA VAL A 721 3.77 -2.55 38.54
C VAL A 721 3.32 -3.36 37.33
N CYS A 722 2.10 -3.90 37.39
CA CYS A 722 1.44 -4.44 36.20
C CYS A 722 1.32 -3.33 35.13
N GLY A 723 1.63 -3.62 33.87
CA GLY A 723 1.66 -2.62 32.79
C GLY A 723 3.05 -2.05 32.54
N SER A 724 3.11 -0.79 32.14
CA SER A 724 4.30 -0.08 31.67
C SER A 724 5.21 0.34 32.81
N ASN A 725 6.49 -0.03 32.76
CA ASN A 725 7.47 0.32 33.78
C ASN A 725 8.60 1.13 33.14
N ARG A 726 8.84 2.34 33.67
CA ARG A 726 9.92 3.20 33.21
C ARG A 726 11.23 2.79 33.90
N ILE A 727 12.27 2.60 33.09
CA ILE A 727 13.63 2.35 33.58
C ILE A 727 14.60 3.30 32.88
N TYR A 728 15.77 3.47 33.46
CA TYR A 728 16.78 4.39 32.94
C TYR A 728 18.09 3.65 32.67
N LEU A 729 18.62 3.85 31.46
CA LEU A 729 19.90 3.32 31.02
C LEU A 729 20.93 4.46 31.10
N ARG A 730 21.94 4.30 31.95
CA ARG A 730 23.00 5.30 32.13
C ARG A 730 24.33 4.75 31.63
N TRP A 731 25.05 5.55 30.83
CA TRP A 731 26.40 5.22 30.38
C TRP A 731 27.26 6.48 30.27
N GLY A 732 28.58 6.28 30.23
CA GLY A 732 29.54 7.37 30.11
C GLY A 732 29.38 8.47 31.18
N LYS A 733 29.82 9.69 30.87
CA LYS A 733 29.66 10.85 31.75
C LYS A 733 28.34 11.57 31.46
N GLY A 734 27.27 11.14 32.11
CA GLY A 734 25.99 11.87 32.14
C GLY A 734 24.98 11.52 31.05
N HIS A 735 25.22 10.51 30.21
CA HIS A 735 24.19 10.03 29.29
C HIS A 735 23.16 9.20 30.05
N LEU A 736 21.89 9.55 29.87
CA LEU A 736 20.75 8.90 30.49
C LEU A 736 19.65 8.76 29.44
N HIS A 737 19.22 7.53 29.18
CA HIS A 737 18.09 7.24 28.29
C HIS A 737 16.97 6.59 29.09
N ALA A 738 15.76 7.14 28.99
CA ALA A 738 14.58 6.54 29.60
C ALA A 738 13.92 5.59 28.60
N ALA A 739 13.59 4.39 29.06
CA ALA A 739 12.90 3.38 28.28
C ALA A 739 11.71 2.82 29.08
N THR A 740 10.72 2.30 28.37
CA THR A 740 9.54 1.68 28.97
C THR A 740 9.50 0.19 28.62
N VAL A 741 9.22 -0.65 29.61
CA VAL A 741 8.95 -2.08 29.44
C VAL A 741 7.56 -2.38 29.98
N THR A 742 6.67 -2.86 29.12
CA THR A 742 5.30 -3.20 29.52
C THR A 742 5.20 -4.68 29.86
N ASN A 743 4.70 -4.98 31.07
CA ASN A 743 4.46 -6.32 31.56
C ASN A 743 3.13 -6.40 32.32
N TRP A 744 2.12 -6.96 31.67
CA TRP A 744 0.78 -7.17 32.23
C TRP A 744 0.65 -8.40 33.14
N ASP A 745 1.72 -9.19 33.28
CA ASP A 745 1.72 -10.43 34.08
C ASP A 745 2.22 -10.20 35.52
N ILE A 746 2.73 -9.02 35.84
CA ILE A 746 3.14 -8.67 37.21
C ILE A 746 1.90 -8.67 38.11
N LEU A 747 1.94 -9.47 39.16
CA LEU A 747 0.93 -9.40 40.23
C LEU A 747 1.06 -8.05 40.93
N GLY A 748 -0.05 -7.33 41.09
CA GLY A 748 -0.04 -6.00 41.71
C GLY A 748 0.74 -6.01 43.03
N PRO A 749 1.56 -4.98 43.32
CA PRO A 749 2.43 -5.04 44.48
C PRO A 749 1.57 -5.14 45.74
N ASP A 750 1.91 -6.06 46.65
CA ASP A 750 1.19 -6.36 47.91
C ASP A 750 0.89 -5.13 48.80
N ARG A 751 1.47 -3.96 48.46
CA ARG A 751 1.37 -2.67 49.19
C ARG A 751 0.92 -1.48 48.34
N ALA A 752 0.46 -1.65 47.09
CA ALA A 752 -0.06 -0.51 46.31
C ALA A 752 -1.35 0.05 46.93
N SER A 753 -1.40 1.37 47.11
CA SER A 753 -2.64 2.07 47.42
C SER A 753 -3.31 2.48 46.11
N PHE A 754 -4.41 1.81 45.77
CA PHE A 754 -5.22 2.15 44.60
C PHE A 754 -6.29 3.18 44.97
N GLU A 755 -6.32 4.30 44.24
CA GLU A 755 -7.42 5.25 44.27
C GLU A 755 -8.21 5.16 42.96
N MET A 756 -9.42 4.62 43.04
CA MET A 756 -10.35 4.67 41.91
C MET A 756 -10.95 6.07 41.78
N LEU A 757 -10.82 6.68 40.60
CA LEU A 757 -11.42 7.97 40.32
C LEU A 757 -12.93 7.81 40.16
N SER A 758 -13.71 8.63 40.85
CA SER A 758 -15.18 8.65 40.67
C SER A 758 -15.55 9.38 39.38
N LEU A 759 -15.85 8.60 38.33
CA LEU A 759 -16.20 9.11 37.00
C LEU A 759 -17.71 9.28 36.78
N PHE A 760 -18.55 8.83 37.72
CA PHE A 760 -20.01 8.75 37.57
C PHE A 760 -20.68 10.05 37.10
N ARG A 761 -20.20 11.21 37.55
CA ARG A 761 -20.75 12.52 37.17
C ARG A 761 -20.35 12.99 35.77
N TYR A 762 -19.37 12.34 35.14
CA TYR A 762 -18.84 12.70 33.82
C TYR A 762 -19.32 11.74 32.73
N PHE A 763 -19.85 10.57 33.09
CA PHE A 763 -20.40 9.64 32.10
C PHE A 763 -21.51 10.32 31.31
N ASN A 764 -21.39 10.26 29.99
CA ASN A 764 -22.33 10.88 29.05
C ASN A 764 -23.12 9.86 28.23
N GLU A 765 -22.75 8.57 28.29
CA GLU A 765 -23.42 7.51 27.53
C GLU A 765 -23.19 6.11 28.16
N ARG A 766 -23.90 5.11 27.64
CA ARG A 766 -23.63 3.69 27.85
C ARG A 766 -22.73 3.15 26.74
N VAL A 767 -21.70 2.38 27.09
CA VAL A 767 -20.79 1.77 26.10
C VAL A 767 -21.53 0.90 25.09
N ALA A 768 -22.60 0.20 25.53
CA ALA A 768 -23.46 -0.65 24.71
C ALA A 768 -24.26 0.09 23.62
N ASN A 769 -24.23 1.43 23.62
CA ASN A 769 -24.91 2.27 22.66
C ASN A 769 -23.99 2.85 21.58
N ILE A 770 -22.68 2.59 21.60
CA ILE A 770 -21.72 3.18 20.64
C ILE A 770 -22.17 3.04 19.18
N PHE A 771 -22.55 1.84 18.73
CA PHE A 771 -23.05 1.60 17.37
C PHE A 771 -24.57 1.73 17.22
N LYS A 772 -25.27 2.23 18.25
CA LYS A 772 -26.70 2.59 18.20
C LYS A 772 -26.90 4.09 18.03
N GLN A 773 -25.83 4.88 18.13
CA GLN A 773 -25.85 6.30 17.83
C GLN A 773 -26.05 6.55 16.34
N ARG A 774 -26.40 7.79 16.02
CA ARG A 774 -26.39 8.31 14.64
C ARG A 774 -25.39 9.45 14.56
N TYR A 775 -24.24 9.18 13.94
CA TYR A 775 -23.16 10.12 13.70
C TYR A 775 -23.44 10.92 12.42
N GLU A 776 -24.26 11.97 12.55
CA GLU A 776 -24.78 12.74 11.40
C GLU A 776 -23.91 13.92 11.01
N SER A 777 -23.13 14.48 11.94
CA SER A 777 -22.31 15.68 11.69
C SER A 777 -21.02 15.73 12.53
N PRO A 778 -19.93 16.30 11.99
CA PRO A 778 -19.82 16.95 10.67
C PRO A 778 -19.71 15.95 9.50
N ARG A 779 -20.17 16.32 8.30
CA ARG A 779 -20.04 15.53 7.06
C ARG A 779 -19.67 16.41 5.87
N ALA A 780 -19.05 15.82 4.86
CA ALA A 780 -18.63 16.54 3.65
C ALA A 780 -19.83 17.14 2.91
N ARG A 781 -19.62 18.33 2.33
CA ARG A 781 -20.63 19.00 1.48
C ARG A 781 -20.58 18.56 0.03
N TYR A 782 -19.55 17.81 -0.34
CA TYR A 782 -19.28 17.33 -1.70
C TYR A 782 -19.54 15.81 -1.80
N PRO A 783 -19.73 15.27 -3.01
CA PRO A 783 -19.79 13.83 -3.23
C PRO A 783 -18.56 13.13 -2.64
N THR A 784 -18.78 12.21 -1.71
CA THR A 784 -17.73 11.42 -1.09
C THR A 784 -18.26 10.07 -0.60
N VAL A 785 -17.33 9.14 -0.40
CA VAL A 785 -17.51 7.91 0.39
C VAL A 785 -17.04 8.18 1.81
N GLN A 786 -17.81 7.75 2.80
CA GLN A 786 -17.63 8.15 4.21
C GLN A 786 -18.19 7.10 5.17
N MET A 787 -17.79 7.19 6.44
CA MET A 787 -18.25 6.29 7.49
C MET A 787 -19.80 6.22 7.57
N PRO A 788 -20.40 5.01 7.64
CA PRO A 788 -21.83 4.85 7.86
C PRO A 788 -22.34 5.55 9.12
N LEU A 789 -23.63 5.90 9.14
CA LEU A 789 -24.28 6.64 10.23
C LEU A 789 -24.12 6.02 11.62
N GLN A 790 -23.98 4.71 11.71
CA GLN A 790 -23.80 4.01 12.98
C GLN A 790 -22.35 3.99 13.49
N GLY A 791 -21.39 4.58 12.75
CA GLY A 791 -19.99 4.72 13.16
C GLY A 791 -19.15 3.45 13.01
N VAL A 792 -19.63 2.49 12.22
CA VAL A 792 -18.94 1.23 11.87
C VAL A 792 -19.42 0.70 10.53
N GLY A 793 -18.54 -0.06 9.87
CA GLY A 793 -18.75 -0.56 8.51
C GLY A 793 -17.97 0.27 7.50
N ASN A 794 -18.34 0.11 6.23
CA ASN A 794 -17.84 0.91 5.13
C ASN A 794 -18.88 0.94 4.00
N TRP A 795 -18.60 1.59 2.88
CA TRP A 795 -19.56 1.73 1.78
C TRP A 795 -19.95 0.43 1.07
N CYS A 796 -19.11 -0.61 1.14
CA CYS A 796 -19.43 -1.96 0.66
C CYS A 796 -20.26 -2.75 1.68
N TYR A 797 -20.05 -2.48 2.97
CA TYR A 797 -20.75 -3.12 4.09
C TYR A 797 -21.41 -2.06 4.99
N PRO A 798 -22.35 -1.24 4.48
CA PRO A 798 -22.85 -0.06 5.18
C PRO A 798 -23.88 -0.38 6.27
N LEU A 799 -24.32 -1.64 6.34
CA LEU A 799 -25.35 -2.13 7.27
C LEU A 799 -24.75 -3.04 8.36
N VAL A 800 -23.44 -2.94 8.60
CA VAL A 800 -22.78 -3.67 9.69
C VAL A 800 -23.28 -3.13 11.02
N GLU A 801 -23.71 -4.05 11.90
CA GLU A 801 -24.27 -3.76 13.22
C GLU A 801 -23.69 -4.70 14.28
N PRO A 802 -22.48 -4.41 14.80
CA PRO A 802 -21.91 -5.18 15.90
C PRO A 802 -22.73 -4.95 17.18
N VAL A 803 -22.96 -6.02 17.93
CA VAL A 803 -23.69 -5.96 19.19
C VAL A 803 -22.71 -5.83 20.34
N ILE A 804 -22.81 -4.72 21.08
CA ILE A 804 -22.07 -4.50 22.32
C ILE A 804 -22.98 -4.78 23.51
N ASP A 805 -22.49 -5.64 24.42
CA ASP A 805 -23.22 -6.13 25.59
C ASP A 805 -22.30 -5.99 26.81
N ASP A 806 -22.64 -5.07 27.73
CA ASP A 806 -21.85 -4.79 28.93
C ASP A 806 -22.36 -5.49 30.20
N THR A 807 -23.25 -6.48 30.06
CA THR A 807 -23.87 -7.17 31.20
C THR A 807 -22.87 -7.91 32.07
N GLY A 808 -21.83 -8.52 31.48
CA GLY A 808 -20.76 -9.20 32.20
C GLY A 808 -19.91 -8.26 33.03
N LEU A 809 -19.51 -7.12 32.45
CA LEU A 809 -18.79 -6.05 33.17
C LEU A 809 -19.61 -5.55 34.37
N ARG A 810 -20.90 -5.27 34.17
CA ARG A 810 -21.80 -4.81 35.23
C ARG A 810 -21.97 -5.84 36.33
N LYS A 811 -22.09 -7.11 35.96
CA LYS A 811 -22.14 -8.23 36.91
C LYS A 811 -20.84 -8.35 37.71
N ALA A 812 -19.69 -8.18 37.06
CA ALA A 812 -18.39 -8.19 37.72
C ALA A 812 -18.22 -7.01 38.70
N ALA A 813 -18.82 -5.85 38.41
CA ALA A 813 -18.82 -4.71 39.31
C ALA A 813 -19.75 -4.87 40.53
N GLY A 814 -20.88 -5.57 40.34
CA GLY A 814 -21.84 -5.90 41.40
C GLY A 814 -22.42 -4.68 42.13
N ASP A 815 -22.95 -4.90 43.33
CA ASP A 815 -23.50 -3.83 44.17
C ASP A 815 -22.42 -2.89 44.73
N THR A 816 -21.16 -3.33 44.72
CA THR A 816 -20.02 -2.53 45.17
C THR A 816 -19.60 -1.48 44.14
N GLY A 817 -19.99 -1.64 42.87
CA GLY A 817 -19.61 -0.73 41.77
C GLY A 817 -18.12 -0.79 41.45
N VAL A 818 -17.48 -1.95 41.66
CA VAL A 818 -16.03 -2.14 41.51
C VAL A 818 -15.75 -3.46 40.79
N MET A 819 -15.11 -3.39 39.64
CA MET A 819 -14.59 -4.54 38.91
C MET A 819 -13.08 -4.70 39.20
N ASN A 820 -12.61 -5.92 39.41
CA ASN A 820 -11.20 -6.20 39.69
C ASN A 820 -10.58 -7.01 38.56
N MET A 821 -9.39 -6.61 38.11
CA MET A 821 -8.55 -7.44 37.27
C MET A 821 -7.96 -8.62 38.05
N PRO A 822 -7.56 -9.72 37.38
CA PRO A 822 -6.83 -10.82 38.01
C PRO A 822 -5.56 -10.39 38.75
N GLN A 823 -4.90 -9.33 38.27
CA GLN A 823 -3.69 -8.74 38.86
C GLN A 823 -3.98 -7.83 40.06
N GLY A 824 -5.25 -7.69 40.48
CA GLY A 824 -5.66 -6.92 41.67
C GLY A 824 -5.93 -5.43 41.42
N ILE A 825 -5.93 -4.97 40.17
CA ILE A 825 -6.23 -3.56 39.82
C ILE A 825 -7.75 -3.35 39.85
N PRO A 826 -8.28 -2.46 40.72
CA PRO A 826 -9.71 -2.19 40.79
C PRO A 826 -10.12 -1.06 39.83
N PHE A 827 -11.33 -1.11 39.28
CA PHE A 827 -11.96 -0.04 38.50
C PHE A 827 -13.36 0.25 39.03
N ALA A 828 -13.64 1.51 39.37
CA ALA A 828 -14.99 1.95 39.70
C ALA A 828 -15.83 2.07 38.42
N THR A 829 -16.93 1.32 38.35
CA THR A 829 -17.86 1.33 37.21
C THR A 829 -19.27 0.92 37.69
N PRO A 830 -20.36 1.38 37.06
CA PRO A 830 -21.71 1.04 37.51
C PRO A 830 -21.96 -0.47 37.49
N GLY A 831 -22.64 -0.97 38.53
CA GLY A 831 -23.13 -2.34 38.63
C GLY A 831 -24.32 -2.65 37.70
N PRO A 832 -25.08 -3.72 37.99
CA PRO A 832 -26.25 -4.12 37.21
C PRO A 832 -27.26 -2.98 37.02
N GLY A 833 -27.78 -2.82 35.80
CA GLY A 833 -28.73 -1.78 35.42
C GLY A 833 -28.34 -1.05 34.13
N ASP A 834 -29.01 0.06 33.85
CA ASP A 834 -28.90 0.80 32.59
C ASP A 834 -28.20 2.17 32.72
N GLN A 835 -27.50 2.42 33.84
CA GLN A 835 -26.82 3.70 34.05
C GLN A 835 -25.66 3.90 33.05
N PRO A 836 -25.41 5.14 32.59
CA PRO A 836 -24.22 5.50 31.82
C PRO A 836 -22.93 5.03 32.50
N ASN A 837 -21.98 4.52 31.73
CA ASN A 837 -20.73 3.92 32.23
C ASN A 837 -19.50 4.29 31.40
N VAL A 838 -19.60 5.29 30.52
CA VAL A 838 -18.48 5.74 29.69
C VAL A 838 -18.54 7.25 29.46
N ILE A 839 -17.36 7.87 29.39
CA ILE A 839 -17.14 9.24 28.93
C ILE A 839 -16.67 9.15 27.48
N PHE A 840 -17.57 9.32 26.51
CA PHE A 840 -17.18 9.40 25.11
C PHE A 840 -16.69 10.80 24.73
N THR A 841 -15.62 10.82 23.94
CA THR A 841 -15.16 11.99 23.18
C THR A 841 -15.05 11.64 21.70
N SER A 842 -15.31 12.61 20.82
CA SER A 842 -15.24 12.42 19.37
C SER A 842 -15.16 13.77 18.64
N GLN A 843 -14.72 13.75 17.39
CA GLN A 843 -14.90 14.88 16.47
C GLN A 843 -16.32 14.92 15.87
N TRP A 844 -17.13 13.88 16.07
CA TRP A 844 -18.58 13.92 15.83
C TRP A 844 -19.29 14.79 16.87
N ASP A 845 -20.31 15.54 16.44
CA ASP A 845 -21.09 16.45 17.29
C ASP A 845 -21.90 15.72 18.39
N ASN A 846 -22.00 14.38 18.31
CA ASN A 846 -22.63 13.53 19.33
C ASN A 846 -21.97 13.68 20.71
N PHE A 847 -20.67 13.95 20.74
CA PHE A 847 -19.86 13.96 21.96
C PHE A 847 -18.88 15.14 21.96
N PRO A 848 -18.42 15.61 23.14
CA PRO A 848 -17.41 16.66 23.19
C PRO A 848 -16.08 16.16 22.61
N GLU A 849 -15.31 17.05 21.96
CA GLU A 849 -13.97 16.72 21.45
C GLU A 849 -12.99 16.31 22.54
N ARG A 850 -13.21 16.77 23.78
CA ARG A 850 -12.40 16.45 24.95
C ARG A 850 -13.21 16.40 26.24
N ALA A 851 -12.72 15.64 27.21
CA ALA A 851 -13.23 15.61 28.58
C ALA A 851 -12.10 15.85 29.58
N ASP A 852 -12.39 16.65 30.61
CA ASP A 852 -11.44 17.15 31.61
C ASP A 852 -11.89 16.70 33.00
N ILE A 853 -11.04 15.95 33.71
CA ILE A 853 -11.29 15.42 35.05
C ILE A 853 -10.26 16.03 36.01
N PRO A 854 -10.64 16.88 36.97
CA PRO A 854 -9.73 17.43 37.96
C PRO A 854 -9.11 16.33 38.82
N LEU A 855 -7.80 16.47 39.06
CA LEU A 855 -7.02 15.58 39.92
C LEU A 855 -6.32 16.40 41.01
N SER A 856 -5.85 15.72 42.05
CA SER A 856 -5.07 16.31 43.14
C SER A 856 -4.07 15.31 43.70
N GLY A 857 -3.13 15.78 44.53
CA GLY A 857 -2.10 14.96 45.14
C GLY A 857 -1.10 14.39 44.13
N LYS A 858 -0.27 13.44 44.56
CA LYS A 858 0.73 12.77 43.70
C LYS A 858 0.36 11.31 43.43
N ALA A 859 0.71 10.80 42.25
CA ALA A 859 0.56 9.40 41.91
C ALA A 859 1.72 8.99 41.00
N ARG A 860 2.12 7.73 41.06
CA ARG A 860 3.20 7.18 40.23
C ARG A 860 2.70 6.49 38.97
N HIS A 861 1.41 6.16 38.92
CA HIS A 861 0.83 5.37 37.83
C HIS A 861 -0.65 5.65 37.65
N LEU A 862 -1.13 5.52 36.42
CA LEU A 862 -2.54 5.59 36.04
C LEU A 862 -2.92 4.35 35.22
N TYR A 863 -3.98 3.66 35.62
CA TYR A 863 -4.64 2.63 34.84
C TYR A 863 -5.96 3.14 34.28
N LEU A 864 -6.30 2.72 33.06
CA LEU A 864 -7.46 3.17 32.32
C LEU A 864 -8.20 1.95 31.78
N LEU A 865 -9.51 1.86 32.04
CA LEU A 865 -10.41 0.97 31.33
C LEU A 865 -11.09 1.79 30.23
N MET A 866 -10.79 1.49 28.97
CA MET A 866 -11.22 2.27 27.82
C MET A 866 -11.92 1.40 26.78
N ALA A 867 -12.87 1.98 26.06
CA ALA A 867 -13.57 1.30 24.96
C ALA A 867 -13.97 2.32 23.91
N GLY A 868 -13.90 1.95 22.64
CA GLY A 868 -14.23 2.87 21.57
C GLY A 868 -14.07 2.25 20.18
N SER A 869 -14.20 3.09 19.17
CA SER A 869 -14.07 2.67 17.77
C SER A 869 -12.74 3.14 17.18
N THR A 870 -12.28 2.39 16.18
CA THR A 870 -11.24 2.76 15.21
C THR A 870 -11.46 1.93 13.96
N ASN A 871 -10.76 2.25 12.88
CA ASN A 871 -10.92 1.57 11.61
C ASN A 871 -9.60 1.60 10.80
N PRO A 872 -9.50 0.87 9.68
CA PRO A 872 -8.27 0.78 8.90
C PRO A 872 -7.79 2.13 8.36
N MET A 873 -8.69 3.05 8.01
CA MET A 873 -8.36 4.41 7.56
C MET A 873 -7.72 5.29 8.64
N GLN A 874 -7.77 4.87 9.90
CA GLN A 874 -7.19 5.61 11.05
C GLN A 874 -5.92 4.92 11.58
N SER A 875 -5.38 3.96 10.83
CA SER A 875 -4.22 3.15 11.24
C SER A 875 -2.91 3.91 11.25
N ARG A 876 -2.06 3.56 12.23
CA ARG A 876 -0.71 4.15 12.35
C ARG A 876 -0.76 5.69 12.45
N PHE A 877 -1.85 6.19 13.03
CA PHE A 877 -2.16 7.60 13.22
C PHE A 877 -2.76 7.84 14.61
N ASP A 878 -2.57 9.03 15.17
CA ASP A 878 -3.11 9.38 16.49
C ASP A 878 -4.64 9.51 16.42
N ASN A 879 -5.33 8.47 16.89
CA ASN A 879 -6.79 8.46 17.00
C ASN A 879 -7.24 9.41 18.12
N GLY A 880 -6.48 9.43 19.22
CA GLY A 880 -6.68 10.34 20.34
C GLY A 880 -5.53 10.37 21.31
N ILE A 881 -5.71 11.10 22.40
CA ILE A 881 -4.68 11.26 23.43
C ILE A 881 -5.31 11.25 24.83
N VAL A 882 -4.60 10.62 25.76
CA VAL A 882 -4.83 10.73 27.20
C VAL A 882 -3.68 11.53 27.79
N GLU A 883 -3.99 12.63 28.48
CA GLU A 883 -3.00 13.58 29.00
C GLU A 883 -3.23 13.79 30.50
N ILE A 884 -2.14 13.75 31.28
CA ILE A 884 -2.09 14.25 32.65
C ILE A 884 -1.37 15.58 32.65
N LEU A 885 -2.05 16.63 33.08
CA LEU A 885 -1.46 17.94 33.38
C LEU A 885 -1.08 17.98 34.86
N TYR A 886 0.15 18.42 35.15
CA TYR A 886 0.64 18.69 36.49
C TYR A 886 0.42 20.15 36.90
N THR A 887 0.46 20.45 38.20
CA THR A 887 0.28 21.82 38.71
C THR A 887 1.38 22.79 38.27
N ASP A 888 2.58 22.26 37.98
CA ASP A 888 3.72 23.00 37.43
C ASP A 888 3.60 23.31 35.92
N GLY A 889 2.55 22.81 35.27
CA GLY A 889 2.29 23.01 33.84
C GLY A 889 2.91 21.96 32.91
N SER A 890 3.76 21.06 33.42
CA SER A 890 4.28 19.92 32.66
C SER A 890 3.20 18.85 32.44
N LYS A 891 3.48 17.87 31.56
CA LYS A 891 2.51 16.84 31.15
C LYS A 891 3.13 15.45 31.03
N SER A 892 2.27 14.44 31.19
CA SER A 892 2.51 13.05 30.76
C SER A 892 1.40 12.64 29.80
N GLU A 893 1.74 11.96 28.71
CA GLU A 893 0.82 11.70 27.58
C GLU A 893 0.89 10.24 27.13
N LEU A 894 -0.27 9.69 26.75
CA LEU A 894 -0.45 8.41 26.06
C LEU A 894 -1.19 8.67 24.75
N SER A 895 -0.51 8.51 23.61
CA SER A 895 -1.18 8.49 22.30
C SER A 895 -1.95 7.19 22.11
N LEU A 896 -3.14 7.29 21.54
CA LEU A 896 -4.00 6.19 21.18
C LEU A 896 -3.85 5.94 19.67
N VAL A 897 -3.10 4.89 19.30
CA VAL A 897 -2.75 4.55 17.91
C VAL A 897 -3.06 3.08 17.68
N ASN A 898 -3.77 2.74 16.61
CA ASN A 898 -3.95 1.34 16.22
C ASN A 898 -2.82 0.84 15.30
N PRO A 899 -2.37 -0.42 15.47
CA PRO A 899 -2.80 -1.41 16.47
C PRO A 899 -2.06 -1.32 17.83
N ASP A 900 -1.18 -0.33 17.99
CA ASP A 900 -0.16 -0.30 19.04
C ASP A 900 -0.72 -0.09 20.47
N SER A 901 -1.61 0.88 20.64
CA SER A 901 -2.19 1.25 21.94
C SER A 901 -3.72 1.45 21.91
N TRP A 902 -4.35 1.47 20.73
CA TRP A 902 -5.79 1.64 20.59
C TRP A 902 -6.40 0.46 19.83
N TRP A 903 -7.47 -0.10 20.38
CA TRP A 903 -8.10 -1.33 19.88
C TRP A 903 -9.60 -1.11 19.73
N PRO A 904 -10.22 -1.56 18.61
CA PRO A 904 -11.65 -1.43 18.41
C PRO A 904 -12.41 -2.29 19.43
N ILE A 905 -13.58 -1.81 19.82
CA ILE A 905 -14.43 -2.50 20.81
C ILE A 905 -15.03 -3.79 20.26
N GLU A 906 -15.32 -3.86 18.96
CA GLU A 906 -16.07 -4.97 18.35
C GLU A 906 -15.22 -6.14 17.88
N GLN A 907 -13.89 -6.00 17.80
CA GLN A 907 -13.02 -7.02 17.22
C GLN A 907 -11.58 -6.93 17.74
N ASP A 908 -10.77 -7.94 17.44
CA ASP A 908 -9.33 -7.93 17.69
C ASP A 908 -8.49 -7.92 16.41
N TYR A 909 -7.26 -7.42 16.51
CA TYR A 909 -6.27 -7.49 15.44
C TYR A 909 -5.73 -8.90 15.24
N TYR A 910 -5.49 -9.28 13.98
CA TYR A 910 -4.77 -10.51 13.64
C TYR A 910 -3.28 -10.19 13.51
N PHE A 911 -2.40 -11.08 13.97
CA PHE A 911 -0.96 -10.93 13.83
C PHE A 911 -0.36 -12.23 13.27
N ASP A 912 0.37 -12.12 12.16
CA ASP A 912 1.07 -13.24 11.50
C ASP A 912 2.60 -13.06 11.49
N GLY A 913 3.09 -11.90 11.94
CA GLY A 913 4.51 -11.55 11.88
C GLY A 913 5.02 -11.20 10.49
N PHE A 914 4.14 -11.13 9.49
CA PHE A 914 4.41 -10.72 8.11
C PHE A 914 3.57 -9.49 7.76
N ALA A 915 2.41 -9.68 7.11
CA ALA A 915 1.51 -8.60 6.70
C ALA A 915 0.93 -7.87 7.90
N PHE A 916 0.76 -8.56 9.02
CA PHE A 916 0.20 -8.04 10.25
C PHE A 916 1.17 -8.22 11.41
N ALA A 917 1.90 -7.14 11.71
CA ALA A 917 2.84 -7.07 12.83
C ALA A 917 2.52 -5.89 13.76
N CYS A 918 2.79 -6.10 15.05
CA CYS A 918 2.76 -5.08 16.09
C CYS A 918 3.94 -5.32 17.03
N ASP A 919 4.73 -4.27 17.24
CA ASP A 919 5.91 -4.31 18.13
C ASP A 919 5.54 -3.99 19.59
N HIS A 920 4.25 -3.75 19.87
CA HIS A 920 3.74 -3.41 21.20
C HIS A 920 3.08 -4.63 21.86
N PRO A 921 3.26 -4.80 23.19
CA PRO A 921 2.58 -5.87 23.92
C PRO A 921 1.05 -5.73 23.85
N VAL A 922 0.38 -6.85 23.59
CA VAL A 922 -1.09 -6.90 23.58
C VAL A 922 -1.64 -6.50 24.97
N PRO A 923 -2.48 -5.45 25.05
CA PRO A 923 -3.06 -5.01 26.32
C PRO A 923 -4.13 -6.00 26.82
N PRO A 924 -4.39 -6.09 28.14
CA PRO A 924 -5.52 -6.83 28.68
C PRO A 924 -6.83 -6.27 28.15
N ARG A 925 -7.74 -7.16 27.80
CA ARG A 925 -9.05 -6.87 27.26
C ARG A 925 -10.11 -7.42 28.20
N VAL A 926 -11.07 -6.59 28.58
CA VAL A 926 -12.23 -6.95 29.39
C VAL A 926 -13.39 -7.25 28.46
N HIS A 927 -13.74 -8.52 28.33
CA HIS A 927 -14.91 -8.97 27.59
C HIS A 927 -16.17 -8.42 28.25
N LEU A 928 -16.88 -7.53 27.57
CA LEU A 928 -17.99 -6.77 28.16
C LEU A 928 -19.15 -7.69 28.54
N LYS A 929 -19.38 -8.75 27.76
CA LYS A 929 -20.51 -9.68 27.92
C LYS A 929 -20.34 -10.67 29.06
N THR A 930 -19.12 -11.10 29.34
CA THR A 930 -18.86 -12.11 30.40
C THR A 930 -18.13 -11.54 31.62
N GLY A 931 -17.44 -10.40 31.49
CA GLY A 931 -16.54 -9.85 32.49
C GLY A 931 -15.16 -10.51 32.52
N LEU A 932 -14.87 -11.44 31.59
CA LEU A 932 -13.56 -12.08 31.46
C LEU A 932 -12.47 -11.05 31.12
N VAL A 933 -11.34 -11.11 31.82
CA VAL A 933 -10.13 -10.35 31.46
C VAL A 933 -9.14 -11.30 30.79
N THR A 934 -8.82 -11.06 29.53
CA THR A 934 -7.90 -11.89 28.74
C THR A 934 -7.06 -11.04 27.80
N ARG A 935 -5.96 -11.60 27.28
CA ARG A 935 -5.22 -11.03 26.15
C ARG A 935 -5.44 -11.82 24.84
N GLU A 936 -6.09 -12.97 24.95
CA GLU A 936 -6.34 -13.89 23.84
C GLU A 936 -7.80 -14.36 23.92
N PHE A 937 -8.53 -14.26 22.82
CA PHE A 937 -9.87 -14.82 22.69
C PHE A 937 -9.82 -16.02 21.74
N ASP A 938 -10.53 -17.09 22.09
CA ASP A 938 -10.56 -18.32 21.28
C ASP A 938 -11.82 -18.40 20.38
N ASP A 939 -12.89 -17.68 20.73
CA ASP A 939 -14.22 -17.82 20.13
C ASP A 939 -14.65 -16.57 19.34
N TYR A 940 -13.94 -16.24 18.26
CA TYR A 940 -14.36 -15.13 17.39
C TYR A 940 -15.58 -15.50 16.54
N VAL A 941 -16.45 -14.52 16.32
CA VAL A 941 -17.55 -14.61 15.36
C VAL A 941 -17.19 -13.88 14.05
N SER A 942 -17.87 -14.24 12.97
CA SER A 942 -17.63 -13.65 11.64
C SER A 942 -18.84 -12.83 11.17
N ILE A 943 -18.59 -11.61 10.72
CA ILE A 943 -19.52 -10.80 9.94
C ILE A 943 -19.04 -10.85 8.49
N LYS A 944 -19.84 -11.49 7.62
CA LYS A 944 -19.47 -11.76 6.23
C LYS A 944 -19.03 -10.47 5.53
N GLY A 945 -17.78 -10.50 5.04
CA GLY A 945 -17.20 -9.42 4.25
C GLY A 945 -16.63 -8.25 5.06
N PHE A 946 -16.93 -8.16 6.36
CA PHE A 946 -16.41 -7.13 7.26
C PHE A 946 -15.24 -7.65 8.11
N SER A 947 -15.47 -8.67 8.96
CA SER A 947 -14.44 -9.18 9.86
C SER A 947 -14.72 -10.64 10.27
N SER A 948 -13.65 -11.41 10.45
CA SER A 948 -13.66 -12.76 11.03
C SER A 948 -13.14 -12.80 12.47
N ARG A 949 -12.81 -11.63 13.04
CA ARG A 949 -12.20 -11.45 14.35
C ARG A 949 -13.15 -10.73 15.33
N VAL A 950 -14.45 -10.80 15.09
CA VAL A 950 -15.45 -10.09 15.88
C VAL A 950 -15.58 -10.74 17.26
N ILE A 951 -15.63 -9.92 18.31
CA ILE A 951 -15.85 -10.34 19.69
C ILE A 951 -17.33 -10.17 19.99
N ASP A 952 -18.05 -11.28 20.22
CA ASP A 952 -19.47 -11.23 20.58
C ASP A 952 -19.67 -10.45 21.90
N GLY A 953 -20.39 -9.32 21.85
CA GLY A 953 -20.59 -8.42 22.98
C GLY A 953 -19.49 -7.36 23.17
N GLY A 954 -18.39 -7.44 22.42
CA GLY A 954 -17.28 -6.50 22.44
C GLY A 954 -16.36 -6.58 23.66
N ALA A 955 -15.23 -5.87 23.60
CA ALA A 955 -14.24 -5.82 24.66
C ALA A 955 -13.70 -4.40 24.90
N ALA A 956 -13.55 -4.03 26.16
CA ALA A 956 -12.82 -2.83 26.58
C ALA A 956 -11.33 -3.16 26.74
N THR A 957 -10.46 -2.20 26.48
CA THR A 957 -9.00 -2.31 26.61
C THR A 957 -8.54 -1.68 27.92
N VAL A 958 -7.65 -2.37 28.63
CA VAL A 958 -6.92 -1.81 29.76
C VAL A 958 -5.62 -1.21 29.24
N LEU A 959 -5.45 0.09 29.46
CA LEU A 959 -4.23 0.83 29.14
C LEU A 959 -3.65 1.43 30.43
N ASP A 960 -2.40 1.88 30.34
CA ASP A 960 -1.73 2.48 31.47
C ASP A 960 -0.77 3.61 31.06
N LEU A 961 -0.47 4.48 32.02
CA LEU A 961 0.43 5.62 31.85
C LEU A 961 1.28 5.78 33.11
N PRO A 962 2.61 5.56 33.02
CA PRO A 962 3.55 5.92 34.07
C PRO A 962 3.51 7.43 34.35
N LEU A 963 3.45 7.82 35.62
CA LEU A 963 3.40 9.22 36.06
C LEU A 963 4.63 9.58 36.88
N ASP A 964 4.95 10.88 36.94
CA ASP A 964 5.96 11.41 37.83
C ASP A 964 5.45 11.43 39.28
N PRO A 965 6.00 10.58 40.19
CA PRO A 965 5.54 10.48 41.57
C PRO A 965 5.84 11.73 42.41
N GLU A 966 6.74 12.61 41.94
CA GLU A 966 7.13 13.82 42.67
C GLU A 966 6.27 15.02 42.31
N LYS A 967 5.46 14.94 41.26
CA LYS A 967 4.63 16.04 40.79
C LYS A 967 3.20 15.93 41.27
N GLU A 968 2.63 17.09 41.57
CA GLU A 968 1.22 17.20 41.94
C GLU A 968 0.34 17.22 40.69
N LEU A 969 -0.62 16.31 40.63
CA LEU A 969 -1.59 16.17 39.56
C LEU A 969 -2.57 17.34 39.57
N LYS A 970 -2.96 17.80 38.38
CA LYS A 970 -3.97 18.85 38.21
C LYS A 970 -5.19 18.36 37.44
N ARG A 971 -4.99 17.61 36.35
CA ARG A 971 -6.09 17.21 35.47
C ARG A 971 -5.74 16.00 34.61
N LEU A 972 -6.70 15.08 34.44
CA LEU A 972 -6.74 14.07 33.38
C LEU A 972 -7.60 14.59 32.23
N THR A 973 -7.05 14.61 31.03
CA THR A 973 -7.72 15.01 29.78
C THR A 973 -7.80 13.80 28.86
N ILE A 974 -8.95 13.57 28.24
CA ILE A 974 -9.08 12.63 27.12
C ILE A 974 -9.59 13.43 25.93
N ARG A 975 -8.96 13.26 24.78
CA ARG A 975 -9.29 14.01 23.56
C ARG A 975 -9.27 13.11 22.33
N ALA A 976 -10.34 13.18 21.54
CA ALA A 976 -10.38 12.59 20.21
C ALA A 976 -9.65 13.50 19.21
N LEU A 977 -8.88 12.90 18.31
CA LEU A 977 -8.07 13.61 17.31
C LEU A 977 -8.46 13.22 15.88
N ALA A 978 -8.76 11.95 15.63
CA ALA A 978 -9.27 11.48 14.34
C ALA A 978 -10.76 11.77 14.18
N ASN A 979 -11.21 12.01 12.95
CA ASN A 979 -12.61 12.37 12.66
C ASN A 979 -13.60 11.23 12.94
N GLU A 980 -13.27 10.01 12.51
CA GLU A 980 -14.22 8.90 12.42
C GLU A 980 -14.09 7.92 13.60
N VAL A 981 -13.63 8.40 14.74
CA VAL A 981 -13.37 7.58 15.94
C VAL A 981 -14.14 8.11 17.14
N VAL A 982 -14.48 7.19 18.04
CA VAL A 982 -15.11 7.48 19.33
C VAL A 982 -14.24 6.89 20.41
N ILE A 983 -13.83 7.72 21.37
CA ILE A 983 -12.89 7.34 22.44
C ILE A 983 -13.63 7.39 23.76
N GLY A 984 -13.72 6.26 24.44
CA GLY A 984 -14.42 6.13 25.71
C GLY A 984 -13.51 5.82 26.88
N LEU A 985 -13.65 6.58 27.98
CA LEU A 985 -13.11 6.21 29.29
C LEU A 985 -14.23 5.65 30.18
N MET A 986 -14.08 4.41 30.61
CA MET A 986 -15.05 3.71 31.46
C MET A 986 -14.62 3.67 32.94
N GLY A 987 -13.32 3.71 33.21
CA GLY A 987 -12.76 3.66 34.56
C GLY A 987 -11.32 4.17 34.58
N ALA A 988 -10.90 4.77 35.69
CA ALA A 988 -9.53 5.24 35.88
C ALA A 988 -9.10 5.02 37.33
N THR A 989 -7.88 4.52 37.52
CA THR A 989 -7.34 4.18 38.85
C THR A 989 -5.91 4.65 38.99
N LEU A 990 -5.64 5.44 40.02
CA LEU A 990 -4.31 5.94 40.36
C LEU A 990 -3.61 5.00 41.35
N VAL A 991 -2.30 4.86 41.19
CA VAL A 991 -1.43 4.22 42.19
C VAL A 991 -0.71 5.30 43.00
N ARG A 992 -0.97 5.35 44.30
CA ARG A 992 -0.39 6.33 45.24
C ARG A 992 0.53 5.71 46.27
#